data_AF-A0A108TGV4-F1
#
_entry.id   AF-A0A108TGV4-F1
#
_cell.length_a   1.000
_cell.length_b   1.000
_cell.length_c   1.000
_cell.angle_alpha   90.00
_cell.angle_beta   90.00
_cell.angle_gamma   90.00
#
_symmetry.space_group_name_H-M   'P 1'
#
loop_
_entity.id
_entity.type
_entity.pdbx_description
1 polymer ?
#
loop_
_entity_poly.entity_id
_entity_poly.type
_entity_poly.pdbx_seq_one_letter_code
_entity_poly.pdbx_strand_id
1 'polypeptide(L)'
;MNRTILLITSFLIGVVSAFAQAAFNAPGTGNPVIPGYFADPTIKKFGDTYYMYATTDGSGAGFGPAQVWTSKDFVNWTLMPMNWPDSHWIWAPDVMQHSDGKYYYFYCQPCIIHCGVSETPRGPWKNILGDSEAVLIPDRFVTNAITLDGQTFVDDDGSVYMYWGTWGIYKGFGCGAGKLAPDLKSFTETRLIPNTEATDFFEAPFVIKRNGTYYFMYSSGSCHDHTYRVQYATSDKPLGPYTYGGCILETNADGTIHGPGHHSILQEGNGYYIVYHRHDNPHSNRGFHRQLSIDRMTFNADGTIQKIIPTHDGVGALAPSVVKSNNLAFGKSVRASSSYDDNFRPEYAVDDNNGTLWRPRDMGQEWLEIDLGRPQQIQTIWTQFEYGTQFYQYLIETSTDGKRWTIFADKRNNHLAGSPMVDFGKAKARFVRLTYTGGQKNGFGGAIWNLKVFSGIEDSAPQQWLGLTAADWNGRQWQNNEGMLGGAFILKAGSARTERIDGRDALVLEPGTTLEYRHPLLSPSKEHTISGLVHRLGRWQSYEAEPALSSGVISLQSRAEPLIITNLRYYNWKQAPAEQEYDTTTDIVRLPAADQRKRGLVVSITADDFAAGDTVHYLSNHGIEGYFEAHKAPSIIKEVEGKKSFSFDGHQVFQSNFSLPATLLDNAPYTLEAWILNDSIAENECVADFTTSHDELEKIMLVNGTEPRCGVINHYGWYEDAGYKDMKELADKWQHIYICFDGRIEQVYINGKLISEKDIQLLIKPSQYVTLGRNAEHNWPFTGYLHSLKLWDEYIPIKK
;
A
#
# COMPACT_ATOMS: atom_id res chain seq x y z
N MET A 1 52.15 -61.22 31.90
CA MET A 1 51.04 -60.66 32.70
C MET A 1 50.51 -59.41 31.98
N ASN A 2 49.20 -59.35 31.87
CA ASN A 2 48.37 -58.47 31.05
C ASN A 2 48.78 -56.98 31.06
N ARG A 3 48.89 -56.38 29.87
CA ARG A 3 48.88 -54.92 29.68
C ARG A 3 47.44 -54.47 29.50
N THR A 4 46.92 -53.78 30.50
CA THR A 4 45.60 -53.13 30.49
C THR A 4 45.64 -51.92 29.56
N ILE A 5 44.83 -51.94 28.50
CA ILE A 5 44.57 -50.79 27.64
C ILE A 5 43.50 -49.94 28.32
N LEU A 6 43.86 -48.71 28.72
CA LEU A 6 42.95 -47.72 29.27
C LEU A 6 42.33 -46.95 28.08
N LEU A 7 41.07 -47.22 27.74
CA LEU A 7 40.29 -46.40 26.82
C LEU A 7 39.88 -45.12 27.55
N ILE A 8 40.41 -43.98 27.12
CA ILE A 8 39.93 -42.65 27.51
C ILE A 8 38.82 -42.27 26.52
N THR A 9 37.57 -42.37 26.95
CA THR A 9 36.40 -41.83 26.26
C THR A 9 36.38 -40.32 26.47
N SER A 10 36.79 -39.54 25.46
CA SER A 10 36.56 -38.10 25.41
C SER A 10 35.08 -37.82 25.13
N PHE A 11 34.36 -37.33 26.14
CA PHE A 11 33.06 -36.70 25.97
C PHE A 11 33.27 -35.35 25.28
N LEU A 12 32.99 -35.26 23.98
CA LEU A 12 32.78 -33.97 23.32
C LEU A 12 31.42 -33.45 23.76
N ILE A 13 31.40 -32.53 24.73
CA ILE A 13 30.24 -31.67 24.99
C ILE A 13 30.21 -30.67 23.84
N GLY A 14 29.35 -30.93 22.85
CA GLY A 14 28.99 -29.96 21.84
C GLY A 14 28.24 -28.82 22.52
N VAL A 15 28.91 -27.69 22.72
CA VAL A 15 28.26 -26.44 23.08
C VAL A 15 27.46 -25.99 21.87
N VAL A 16 26.16 -26.32 21.85
CA VAL A 16 25.20 -25.67 20.96
C VAL A 16 25.12 -24.23 21.47
N SER A 17 25.87 -23.34 20.83
CA SER A 17 25.66 -21.90 21.02
C SER A 17 24.31 -21.60 20.37
N ALA A 18 23.26 -21.51 21.17
CA ALA A 18 22.01 -20.95 20.73
C ALA A 18 22.30 -19.48 20.38
N PHE A 19 22.41 -19.17 19.09
CA PHE A 19 22.42 -17.78 18.64
C PHE A 19 21.09 -17.18 19.08
N ALA A 20 21.13 -16.12 19.89
CA ALA A 20 19.94 -15.38 20.24
C ALA A 20 19.36 -14.76 18.96
N GLN A 21 18.05 -14.90 18.76
CA GLN A 21 17.32 -14.27 17.65
C GLN A 21 17.57 -12.77 17.65
N ALA A 22 17.76 -12.17 16.48
CA ALA A 22 17.88 -10.72 16.36
C ALA A 22 16.63 -10.03 16.93
N ALA A 23 16.81 -8.91 17.63
CA ALA A 23 15.68 -8.07 18.02
C ALA A 23 15.02 -7.49 16.76
N PHE A 24 13.70 -7.25 16.81
CA PHE A 24 12.96 -6.75 15.65
C PHE A 24 13.50 -5.43 15.09
N ASN A 25 14.14 -4.61 15.92
CA ASN A 25 14.74 -3.32 15.57
C ASN A 25 16.27 -3.36 15.50
N ALA A 26 16.87 -4.54 15.40
CA ALA A 26 18.31 -4.66 15.15
C ALA A 26 18.64 -4.19 13.72
N PRO A 27 19.76 -3.49 13.49
CA PRO A 27 20.19 -3.14 12.14
C PRO A 27 20.54 -4.37 11.29
N GLY A 28 20.17 -4.36 10.01
CA GLY A 28 20.54 -5.37 9.02
C GLY A 28 19.81 -6.71 9.17
N THR A 29 18.63 -6.71 9.78
CA THR A 29 17.73 -7.88 9.82
C THR A 29 17.24 -8.23 8.41
N GLY A 30 17.00 -9.52 8.15
CA GLY A 30 16.53 -9.99 6.85
C GLY A 30 15.01 -10.12 6.72
N ASN A 31 14.28 -10.07 7.83
CA ASN A 31 12.81 -9.99 7.85
C ASN A 31 12.36 -8.67 8.47
N PRO A 32 11.36 -7.99 7.90
CA PRO A 32 10.65 -8.30 6.65
C PRO A 32 11.55 -8.30 5.40
N VAL A 33 11.22 -9.13 4.41
CA VAL A 33 12.05 -9.33 3.21
C VAL A 33 11.93 -8.19 2.19
N ILE A 34 10.84 -7.43 2.24
CA ILE A 34 10.62 -6.22 1.45
C ILE A 34 10.17 -5.05 2.35
N PRO A 35 10.48 -3.80 1.99
CA PRO A 35 9.97 -2.63 2.70
C PRO A 35 8.53 -2.30 2.30
N GLY A 36 7.71 -1.95 3.30
CA GLY A 36 6.32 -1.54 3.12
C GLY A 36 5.32 -2.55 3.65
N TYR A 37 4.04 -2.18 3.55
CA TYR A 37 2.93 -3.00 4.02
C TYR A 37 2.35 -3.80 2.87
N PHE A 38 2.52 -5.11 2.94
CA PHE A 38 2.03 -6.06 1.97
C PHE A 38 1.60 -7.32 2.69
N ALA A 39 0.59 -7.98 2.14
CA ALA A 39 0.06 -9.18 2.72
C ALA A 39 -0.16 -10.27 1.68
N ASP A 40 -0.55 -11.43 2.18
CA ASP A 40 -0.99 -12.56 1.39
C ASP A 40 0.00 -12.95 0.26
N PRO A 41 1.28 -13.23 0.60
CA PRO A 41 2.34 -13.40 -0.38
C PRO A 41 2.20 -14.69 -1.19
N THR A 42 2.33 -14.54 -2.51
CA THR A 42 2.71 -15.63 -3.41
C THR A 42 4.10 -15.37 -4.01
N ILE A 43 5.06 -16.21 -3.62
CA ILE A 43 6.42 -16.22 -4.19
C ILE A 43 6.54 -17.25 -5.32
N LYS A 44 7.10 -16.84 -6.45
CA LYS A 44 7.53 -17.74 -7.54
C LYS A 44 8.91 -17.35 -8.06
N LYS A 45 9.63 -18.33 -8.61
CA LYS A 45 10.85 -18.09 -9.38
C LYS A 45 10.61 -18.48 -10.83
N PHE A 46 10.66 -17.50 -11.73
CA PHE A 46 10.57 -17.73 -13.18
C PHE A 46 11.90 -17.38 -13.82
N GLY A 47 12.58 -18.38 -14.39
CA GLY A 47 13.96 -18.24 -14.84
C GLY A 47 14.91 -17.93 -13.69
N ASP A 48 15.65 -16.82 -13.79
CA ASP A 48 16.62 -16.36 -12.78
C ASP A 48 16.02 -15.33 -11.79
N THR A 49 14.73 -15.00 -11.92
CA THR A 49 14.11 -13.90 -11.21
C THR A 49 13.01 -14.39 -10.27
N TYR A 50 13.03 -13.87 -9.04
CA TYR A 50 12.00 -14.05 -8.02
C TYR A 50 10.91 -13.00 -8.20
N TYR A 51 9.65 -13.41 -8.06
CA TYR A 51 8.45 -12.58 -8.16
C TYR A 51 7.59 -12.78 -6.92
N MET A 52 7.29 -11.69 -6.22
CA MET A 52 6.41 -11.68 -5.05
C MET A 52 5.15 -10.88 -5.38
N TYR A 53 4.04 -11.59 -5.49
CA TYR A 53 2.71 -11.01 -5.65
C TYR A 53 2.07 -10.96 -4.27
N ALA A 54 1.42 -9.84 -3.95
CA ALA A 54 0.89 -9.61 -2.62
C ALA A 54 -0.26 -8.61 -2.68
N THR A 55 -1.20 -8.73 -1.75
CA THR A 55 -2.15 -7.67 -1.41
C THR A 55 -1.36 -6.41 -1.03
N THR A 56 -1.70 -5.26 -1.63
CA THR A 56 -1.15 -3.97 -1.18
C THR A 56 -1.87 -3.57 0.10
N ASP A 57 -1.14 -3.48 1.21
CA ASP A 57 -1.70 -3.34 2.56
C ASP A 57 -1.38 -1.97 3.18
N GLY A 58 -1.74 -1.76 4.45
CA GLY A 58 -1.46 -0.53 5.17
C GLY A 58 -2.33 0.64 4.74
N SER A 59 -3.51 0.36 4.18
CA SER A 59 -4.56 1.32 3.83
C SER A 59 -5.87 1.01 4.55
N GLY A 60 -5.83 0.22 5.62
CA GLY A 60 -7.02 -0.41 6.17
C GLY A 60 -7.22 -1.77 5.51
N ALA A 61 -8.30 -1.97 4.77
CA ALA A 61 -8.74 -3.28 4.26
C ALA A 61 -8.02 -3.78 2.98
N GLY A 62 -6.70 -3.54 2.84
CA GLY A 62 -5.94 -4.00 1.67
C GLY A 62 -6.32 -3.28 0.37
N PHE A 63 -6.67 -1.99 0.47
CA PHE A 63 -7.05 -1.16 -0.68
C PHE A 63 -5.79 -0.59 -1.34
N GLY A 64 -5.36 -1.21 -2.43
CA GLY A 64 -4.22 -0.71 -3.19
C GLY A 64 -4.12 -1.36 -4.57
N PRO A 65 -3.29 -0.77 -5.46
CA PRO A 65 -3.18 -1.25 -6.83
C PRO A 65 -2.50 -2.61 -6.93
N ALA A 66 -2.75 -3.30 -8.05
CA ALA A 66 -2.01 -4.49 -8.43
C ALA A 66 -0.52 -4.18 -8.63
N GLN A 67 0.34 -5.01 -8.05
CA GLN A 67 1.78 -4.86 -8.13
C GLN A 67 2.48 -6.22 -8.03
N VAL A 68 3.74 -6.25 -8.48
CA VAL A 68 4.65 -7.36 -8.23
C VAL A 68 6.02 -6.84 -7.83
N TRP A 69 6.62 -7.41 -6.79
CA TRP A 69 8.02 -7.19 -6.46
C TRP A 69 8.91 -8.19 -7.17
N THR A 70 10.05 -7.73 -7.68
CA THR A 70 11.02 -8.58 -8.37
C THR A 70 12.40 -8.49 -7.74
N SER A 71 13.13 -9.60 -7.71
CA SER A 71 14.51 -9.64 -7.26
C SER A 71 15.29 -10.73 -8.00
N LYS A 72 16.60 -10.53 -8.19
CA LYS A 72 17.52 -11.56 -8.69
C LYS A 72 18.37 -12.21 -7.61
N ASP A 73 18.46 -11.60 -6.43
CA ASP A 73 19.29 -12.09 -5.31
C ASP A 73 18.51 -12.37 -4.03
N PHE A 74 17.20 -12.10 -4.01
CA PHE A 74 16.27 -12.25 -2.90
C PHE A 74 16.44 -11.21 -1.76
N VAL A 75 17.33 -10.23 -1.94
CA VAL A 75 17.59 -9.17 -0.94
C VAL A 75 17.21 -7.81 -1.50
N ASN A 76 17.60 -7.55 -2.75
CA ASN A 76 17.35 -6.28 -3.41
C ASN A 76 16.10 -6.43 -4.28
N TRP A 77 14.98 -5.92 -3.76
CA TRP A 77 13.67 -6.00 -4.39
C TRP A 77 13.26 -4.69 -5.04
N THR A 78 12.62 -4.80 -6.20
CA THR A 78 12.06 -3.67 -6.94
C THR A 78 10.57 -3.87 -7.18
N LEU A 79 9.77 -2.92 -6.73
CA LEU A 79 8.32 -2.87 -6.96
C LEU A 79 8.03 -2.51 -8.42
N MET A 80 7.16 -3.27 -9.08
CA MET A 80 6.73 -3.02 -10.45
C MET A 80 5.19 -2.98 -10.54
N PRO A 81 4.61 -1.98 -11.23
CA PRO A 81 3.17 -1.90 -11.39
C PRO A 81 2.66 -2.96 -12.37
N MET A 82 1.42 -3.40 -12.14
CA MET A 82 0.67 -4.26 -13.04
C MET A 82 -0.50 -3.49 -13.66
N ASN A 83 -0.85 -3.83 -14.89
CA ASN A 83 -1.95 -3.17 -15.61
C ASN A 83 -3.35 -3.65 -15.21
N TRP A 84 -3.42 -4.84 -14.61
CA TRP A 84 -4.64 -5.50 -14.17
C TRP A 84 -4.27 -6.46 -13.03
N PRO A 85 -5.14 -6.67 -12.02
CA PRO A 85 -6.49 -6.10 -11.87
C PRO A 85 -6.53 -4.59 -11.67
N ASP A 86 -7.60 -3.95 -12.13
CA ASP A 86 -7.91 -2.52 -11.97
C ASP A 86 -9.05 -2.26 -10.97
N SER A 87 -9.33 -3.23 -10.10
CA SER A 87 -10.34 -3.17 -9.04
C SER A 87 -9.83 -2.48 -7.78
N HIS A 88 -10.77 -2.09 -6.91
CA HIS A 88 -10.49 -1.57 -5.57
C HIS A 88 -10.07 -2.67 -4.58
N TRP A 89 -10.63 -3.88 -4.74
CA TRP A 89 -10.31 -5.06 -3.90
C TRP A 89 -9.40 -6.00 -4.68
N ILE A 90 -8.12 -6.06 -4.30
CA ILE A 90 -7.14 -6.94 -4.94
C ILE A 90 -6.44 -7.73 -3.83
N TRP A 91 -7.10 -8.80 -3.41
CA TRP A 91 -6.67 -9.59 -2.25
C TRP A 91 -6.09 -10.94 -2.67
N ALA A 92 -5.14 -11.42 -1.86
CA ALA A 92 -4.60 -12.78 -1.86
C ALA A 92 -4.25 -13.32 -3.25
N PRO A 93 -3.32 -12.68 -3.96
CA PRO A 93 -3.01 -13.09 -5.32
C PRO A 93 -2.25 -14.41 -5.36
N ASP A 94 -2.53 -15.24 -6.36
CA ASP A 94 -1.71 -16.39 -6.74
C ASP A 94 -1.31 -16.30 -8.22
N VAL A 95 -0.21 -16.96 -8.58
CA VAL A 95 0.28 -17.01 -9.95
C VAL A 95 0.89 -18.38 -10.27
N MET A 96 0.67 -18.83 -11.50
CA MET A 96 1.35 -20.02 -12.03
C MET A 96 1.79 -19.78 -13.47
N GLN A 97 2.86 -20.48 -13.87
CA GLN A 97 3.15 -20.68 -15.29
C GLN A 97 2.56 -22.02 -15.71
N HIS A 98 1.69 -22.00 -16.70
CA HIS A 98 1.03 -23.18 -17.22
C HIS A 98 1.87 -23.85 -18.32
N SER A 99 1.51 -25.09 -18.68
CA SER A 99 2.27 -25.89 -19.67
C SER A 99 2.26 -25.32 -21.09
N ASP A 100 1.36 -24.38 -21.39
CA ASP A 100 1.33 -23.63 -22.65
C ASP A 100 2.35 -22.47 -22.69
N GLY A 101 3.10 -22.27 -21.60
CA GLY A 101 4.12 -21.25 -21.45
C GLY A 101 3.59 -19.91 -20.94
N LYS A 102 2.27 -19.76 -20.82
CA LYS A 102 1.62 -18.53 -20.33
C LYS A 102 1.56 -18.49 -18.82
N TYR A 103 1.34 -17.30 -18.31
CA TYR A 103 1.14 -17.05 -16.89
C TYR A 103 -0.33 -16.82 -16.60
N TYR A 104 -0.78 -17.33 -15.46
CA TYR A 104 -2.14 -17.17 -14.97
C TYR A 104 -2.10 -16.57 -13.58
N TYR A 105 -2.83 -15.47 -13.39
CA TYR A 105 -2.89 -14.70 -12.15
C TYR A 105 -4.30 -14.76 -11.59
N PHE A 106 -4.41 -15.09 -10.31
CA PHE A 106 -5.66 -15.17 -9.59
C PHE A 106 -5.66 -14.13 -8.49
N TYR A 107 -6.81 -13.54 -8.21
CA TYR A 107 -7.04 -12.69 -7.06
C TYR A 107 -8.49 -12.81 -6.63
N CYS A 108 -8.80 -12.40 -5.41
CA CYS A 108 -10.17 -12.27 -4.95
C CYS A 108 -10.59 -10.82 -4.66
N GLN A 109 -11.87 -10.57 -4.89
CA GLN A 109 -12.64 -9.50 -4.25
C GLN A 109 -13.50 -10.16 -3.15
N PRO A 110 -14.26 -9.41 -2.32
CA PRO A 110 -15.14 -10.02 -1.31
C PRO A 110 -15.99 -11.17 -1.86
N CYS A 111 -15.66 -12.39 -1.42
CA CYS A 111 -16.37 -13.62 -1.73
C CYS A 111 -16.38 -14.04 -3.22
N ILE A 112 -15.47 -13.57 -4.07
CA ILE A 112 -15.37 -13.97 -5.49
C ILE A 112 -13.91 -14.05 -5.95
N ILE A 113 -13.60 -14.95 -6.89
CA ILE A 113 -12.25 -15.10 -7.47
C ILE A 113 -12.28 -14.88 -8.98
N HIS A 114 -11.26 -14.19 -9.47
CA HIS A 114 -11.02 -13.90 -10.88
C HIS A 114 -9.74 -14.57 -11.38
N CYS A 115 -9.59 -14.66 -12.70
CA CYS A 115 -8.40 -15.20 -13.35
C CYS A 115 -8.01 -14.37 -14.56
N GLY A 116 -6.74 -13.98 -14.62
CA GLY A 116 -6.11 -13.33 -15.75
C GLY A 116 -5.05 -14.20 -16.41
N VAL A 117 -4.77 -13.92 -17.68
CA VAL A 117 -3.71 -14.56 -18.47
C VAL A 117 -2.75 -13.52 -19.02
N SER A 118 -1.46 -13.86 -19.08
CA SER A 118 -0.43 -13.06 -19.73
C SER A 118 0.68 -13.90 -20.36
N GLU A 119 1.42 -13.31 -21.29
CA GLU A 119 2.62 -13.88 -21.90
C GLU A 119 3.88 -13.64 -21.05
N THR A 120 3.81 -12.78 -20.02
CA THR A 120 4.91 -12.48 -19.11
C THR A 120 4.43 -12.56 -17.66
N PRO A 121 5.33 -12.78 -16.68
CA PRO A 121 4.94 -12.82 -15.27
C PRO A 121 4.48 -11.45 -14.73
N ARG A 122 4.73 -10.35 -15.43
CA ARG A 122 4.34 -9.00 -14.97
C ARG A 122 3.10 -8.47 -15.69
N GLY A 123 2.75 -9.04 -16.83
CA GLY A 123 1.71 -8.51 -17.71
C GLY A 123 2.25 -8.06 -19.07
N PRO A 124 1.39 -7.48 -19.92
CA PRO A 124 0.03 -7.08 -19.62
C PRO A 124 -0.90 -8.27 -19.37
N TRP A 125 -1.69 -8.19 -18.30
CA TRP A 125 -2.70 -9.19 -17.94
C TRP A 125 -4.06 -8.84 -18.53
N LYS A 126 -4.86 -9.86 -18.81
CA LYS A 126 -6.28 -9.73 -19.23
C LYS A 126 -7.10 -10.84 -18.61
N ASN A 127 -8.35 -10.56 -18.24
CA ASN A 127 -9.26 -11.60 -17.74
C ASN A 127 -9.47 -12.70 -18.79
N ILE A 128 -9.35 -13.97 -18.39
CA ILE A 128 -9.43 -15.11 -19.33
C ILE A 128 -10.83 -15.31 -19.93
N LEU A 129 -11.85 -14.75 -19.28
CA LEU A 129 -13.25 -14.82 -19.70
C LEU A 129 -13.66 -13.68 -20.63
N GLY A 130 -12.76 -12.71 -20.88
CA GLY A 130 -12.99 -11.58 -21.79
C GLY A 130 -13.22 -10.28 -21.04
N ASP A 131 -14.36 -10.15 -20.33
CA ASP A 131 -14.69 -8.95 -19.56
C ASP A 131 -13.79 -8.82 -18.32
N SER A 132 -13.29 -7.60 -18.01
CA SER A 132 -12.30 -7.38 -16.93
C SER A 132 -12.75 -7.94 -15.58
N GLU A 133 -14.02 -7.73 -15.24
CA GLU A 133 -14.65 -8.12 -13.96
C GLU A 133 -15.34 -9.49 -14.02
N ALA A 134 -15.18 -10.26 -15.09
CA ALA A 134 -15.78 -11.58 -15.18
C ALA A 134 -15.25 -12.49 -14.05
N VAL A 135 -16.19 -13.11 -13.32
CA VAL A 135 -15.91 -13.93 -12.15
C VAL A 135 -15.68 -15.38 -12.58
N LEU A 136 -14.53 -15.94 -12.19
CA LEU A 136 -14.23 -17.36 -12.42
C LEU A 136 -14.93 -18.25 -11.38
N ILE A 137 -14.85 -17.87 -10.10
CA ILE A 137 -15.46 -18.61 -8.99
C ILE A 137 -16.36 -17.66 -8.21
N PRO A 138 -17.69 -17.81 -8.31
CA PRO A 138 -18.62 -17.00 -7.52
C PRO A 138 -18.62 -17.44 -6.04
N ASP A 139 -19.26 -16.62 -5.20
CA ASP A 139 -19.43 -16.96 -3.78
C ASP A 139 -20.12 -18.31 -3.62
N ARG A 140 -19.59 -19.13 -2.69
CA ARG A 140 -20.13 -20.46 -2.36
C ARG A 140 -20.32 -21.38 -3.56
N PHE A 141 -19.45 -21.28 -4.56
CA PHE A 141 -19.43 -22.18 -5.71
C PHE A 141 -19.38 -23.66 -5.29
N VAL A 142 -18.61 -23.95 -4.25
CA VAL A 142 -18.75 -25.17 -3.45
C VAL A 142 -19.58 -24.83 -2.22
N THR A 143 -20.68 -25.56 -1.99
CA THR A 143 -21.56 -25.35 -0.84
C THR A 143 -20.77 -25.40 0.47
N ASN A 144 -20.99 -24.42 1.35
CA ASN A 144 -20.30 -24.23 2.64
C ASN A 144 -18.79 -23.90 2.56
N ALA A 145 -18.29 -23.45 1.41
CA ALA A 145 -16.98 -22.79 1.30
C ALA A 145 -17.19 -21.33 0.89
N ILE A 146 -16.72 -20.37 1.69
CA ILE A 146 -16.76 -18.95 1.32
C ILE A 146 -15.60 -18.67 0.36
N THR A 147 -15.85 -17.97 -0.74
CA THR A 147 -14.89 -17.90 -1.86
C THR A 147 -13.87 -16.76 -1.69
N LEU A 148 -12.76 -17.00 -1.00
CA LEU A 148 -11.57 -16.12 -0.93
C LEU A 148 -10.27 -16.94 -1.05
N ASP A 149 -9.14 -16.25 -1.19
CA ASP A 149 -7.79 -16.84 -1.12
C ASP A 149 -7.58 -18.00 -2.10
N GLY A 150 -7.85 -17.73 -3.38
CA GLY A 150 -7.70 -18.71 -4.45
C GLY A 150 -6.24 -19.07 -4.73
N GLN A 151 -5.86 -20.32 -4.50
CA GLN A 151 -4.48 -20.80 -4.63
C GLN A 151 -4.42 -22.04 -5.52
N THR A 152 -3.46 -22.06 -6.44
CA THR A 152 -3.29 -23.10 -7.46
C THR A 152 -2.16 -24.06 -7.13
N PHE A 153 -2.36 -25.31 -7.55
CA PHE A 153 -1.36 -26.36 -7.51
C PHE A 153 -1.34 -27.10 -8.86
N VAL A 154 -0.16 -27.17 -9.47
CA VAL A 154 0.06 -27.94 -10.70
C VAL A 154 0.69 -29.28 -10.33
N ASP A 155 0.00 -30.37 -10.65
CA ASP A 155 0.48 -31.73 -10.36
C ASP A 155 1.47 -32.22 -11.43
N ASP A 156 2.15 -33.33 -11.14
CA ASP A 156 3.18 -33.92 -12.01
C ASP A 156 2.64 -34.32 -13.40
N ASP A 157 1.33 -34.57 -13.52
CA ASP A 157 0.65 -34.92 -14.77
C ASP A 157 0.18 -33.70 -15.59
N GLY A 158 0.46 -32.48 -15.10
CA GLY A 158 0.04 -31.21 -15.70
C GLY A 158 -1.39 -30.79 -15.34
N SER A 159 -2.11 -31.58 -14.53
CA SER A 159 -3.41 -31.17 -14.01
C SER A 159 -3.28 -29.98 -13.07
N VAL A 160 -4.18 -29.01 -13.21
CA VAL A 160 -4.25 -27.86 -12.31
C VAL A 160 -5.40 -28.06 -11.31
N TYR A 161 -5.08 -27.89 -10.04
CA TYR A 161 -6.03 -27.87 -8.94
C TYR A 161 -6.07 -26.47 -8.34
N MET A 162 -7.24 -26.08 -7.85
CA MET A 162 -7.43 -24.81 -7.14
C MET A 162 -8.11 -25.07 -5.81
N TYR A 163 -7.69 -24.33 -4.80
CA TYR A 163 -8.19 -24.37 -3.42
C TYR A 163 -8.57 -22.94 -3.02
N TRP A 164 -9.64 -22.79 -2.27
CA TRP A 164 -10.12 -21.49 -1.81
C TRP A 164 -10.95 -21.64 -0.54
N GLY A 165 -11.01 -20.59 0.26
CA GLY A 165 -11.78 -20.60 1.49
C GLY A 165 -11.41 -19.46 2.43
N THR A 166 -12.41 -18.94 3.13
CA THR A 166 -12.23 -18.18 4.38
C THR A 166 -13.33 -18.58 5.38
N TRP A 167 -13.17 -18.24 6.67
CA TRP A 167 -14.14 -18.50 7.74
C TRP A 167 -14.73 -19.92 7.77
N GLY A 168 -13.97 -20.96 7.38
CA GLY A 168 -14.44 -22.35 7.38
C GLY A 168 -14.49 -23.02 8.76
N ILE A 169 -14.39 -22.22 9.82
CA ILE A 169 -14.39 -22.63 11.23
C ILE A 169 -15.75 -23.17 11.70
N TYR A 170 -16.84 -22.87 10.98
CA TYR A 170 -18.18 -23.32 11.34
C TYR A 170 -18.40 -24.81 11.04
N LYS A 171 -19.21 -25.49 11.85
CA LYS A 171 -19.55 -26.90 11.64
C LYS A 171 -20.14 -27.12 10.24
N GLY A 172 -19.53 -28.01 9.45
CA GLY A 172 -19.97 -28.32 8.08
C GLY A 172 -19.42 -27.39 6.99
N PHE A 173 -18.57 -26.43 7.37
CA PHE A 173 -17.80 -25.60 6.46
C PHE A 173 -16.37 -26.13 6.30
N GLY A 174 -15.63 -25.54 5.37
CA GLY A 174 -14.24 -25.88 5.10
C GLY A 174 -13.71 -25.20 3.85
N CYS A 175 -12.70 -25.81 3.23
CA CYS A 175 -12.06 -25.33 2.02
C CYS A 175 -12.78 -25.87 0.79
N GLY A 176 -13.13 -25.00 -0.15
CA GLY A 176 -13.51 -25.41 -1.50
C GLY A 176 -12.25 -25.82 -2.27
N ALA A 177 -12.33 -26.89 -3.04
CA ALA A 177 -11.25 -27.34 -3.90
C ALA A 177 -11.78 -27.96 -5.18
N GLY A 178 -11.00 -27.93 -6.26
CA GLY A 178 -11.40 -28.57 -7.50
C GLY A 178 -10.29 -28.70 -8.52
N LYS A 179 -10.49 -29.62 -9.47
CA LYS A 179 -9.63 -29.80 -10.64
C LYS A 179 -10.12 -28.91 -11.76
N LEU A 180 -9.31 -27.96 -12.21
CA LEU A 180 -9.65 -27.10 -13.33
C LEU A 180 -9.74 -27.91 -14.63
N ALA A 181 -10.66 -27.50 -15.52
CA ALA A 181 -10.71 -27.96 -16.89
C ALA A 181 -9.47 -27.49 -17.67
N PRO A 182 -9.10 -28.13 -18.79
CA PRO A 182 -7.90 -27.76 -19.56
C PRO A 182 -7.87 -26.31 -20.07
N ASP A 183 -9.03 -25.66 -20.20
CA ASP A 183 -9.13 -24.26 -20.59
C ASP A 183 -8.98 -23.28 -19.42
N LEU A 184 -8.90 -23.80 -18.19
CA LEU A 184 -8.81 -23.09 -16.91
C LEU A 184 -10.01 -22.17 -16.61
N LYS A 185 -11.15 -22.37 -17.30
CA LYS A 185 -12.36 -21.53 -17.17
C LYS A 185 -13.48 -22.19 -16.36
N SER A 186 -13.30 -23.44 -15.96
CA SER A 186 -14.29 -24.21 -15.24
C SER A 186 -13.63 -25.37 -14.47
N PHE A 187 -14.42 -26.17 -13.77
CA PHE A 187 -13.96 -27.33 -13.02
C PHE A 187 -14.49 -28.63 -13.61
N THR A 188 -13.63 -29.65 -13.67
CA THR A 188 -14.02 -31.03 -14.03
C THR A 188 -14.45 -31.84 -12.81
N GLU A 189 -13.98 -31.45 -11.63
CA GLU A 189 -14.31 -32.05 -10.34
C GLU A 189 -14.21 -30.97 -9.26
N THR A 190 -15.10 -30.98 -8.28
CA THR A 190 -15.03 -30.14 -7.09
C THR A 190 -15.31 -30.94 -5.82
N ARG A 191 -14.79 -30.46 -4.69
CA ARG A 191 -14.98 -31.05 -3.37
C ARG A 191 -14.92 -29.98 -2.29
N LEU A 192 -15.73 -30.15 -1.25
CA LEU A 192 -15.51 -29.50 0.04
C LEU A 192 -14.53 -30.35 0.86
N ILE A 193 -13.38 -29.79 1.23
CA ILE A 193 -12.49 -30.36 2.25
C ILE A 193 -13.00 -29.84 3.61
N PRO A 194 -13.68 -30.68 4.40
CA PRO A 194 -14.34 -30.23 5.63
C PRO A 194 -13.31 -29.90 6.71
N ASN A 195 -13.72 -29.07 7.67
CA ASN A 195 -12.90 -28.76 8.85
C ASN A 195 -12.59 -29.96 9.77
N THR A 196 -13.19 -31.13 9.53
CA THR A 196 -12.78 -32.39 10.17
C THR A 196 -11.50 -32.98 9.56
N GLU A 197 -11.17 -32.62 8.31
CA GLU A 197 -9.90 -32.96 7.64
C GLU A 197 -8.87 -31.83 7.79
N ALA A 198 -9.33 -30.57 7.74
CA ALA A 198 -8.54 -29.37 7.98
C ALA A 198 -8.99 -28.67 9.28
N THR A 199 -8.51 -29.16 10.42
CA THR A 199 -8.89 -28.68 11.76
C THR A 199 -8.70 -27.17 11.92
N ASP A 200 -9.75 -26.49 12.38
CA ASP A 200 -9.78 -25.02 12.55
C ASP A 200 -9.46 -24.23 11.27
N PHE A 201 -9.80 -24.78 10.09
CA PHE A 201 -9.60 -24.06 8.82
C PHE A 201 -10.24 -22.67 8.88
N PHE A 202 -9.41 -21.63 8.78
CA PHE A 202 -9.84 -20.26 8.61
C PHE A 202 -9.75 -19.90 7.12
N GLU A 203 -8.54 -19.77 6.55
CA GLU A 203 -8.33 -19.32 5.15
C GLU A 203 -6.95 -19.73 4.57
N ALA A 204 -6.53 -19.10 3.46
CA ALA A 204 -5.20 -19.19 2.84
C ALA A 204 -4.70 -20.62 2.57
N PRO A 205 -5.45 -21.43 1.79
CA PRO A 205 -5.03 -22.78 1.45
C PRO A 205 -3.77 -22.79 0.57
N PHE A 206 -2.77 -23.64 0.84
CA PHE A 206 -1.60 -23.80 -0.02
C PHE A 206 -1.20 -25.27 -0.11
N VAL A 207 -0.98 -25.79 -1.32
CA VAL A 207 -0.65 -27.20 -1.54
C VAL A 207 0.70 -27.35 -2.22
N ILE A 208 1.54 -28.21 -1.66
CA ILE A 208 2.75 -28.73 -2.32
C ILE A 208 2.70 -30.25 -2.38
N LYS A 209 3.41 -30.83 -3.34
CA LYS A 209 3.62 -32.27 -3.43
C LYS A 209 5.09 -32.60 -3.19
N ARG A 210 5.35 -33.59 -2.34
CA ARG A 210 6.70 -34.08 -2.06
C ARG A 210 6.67 -35.59 -1.84
N ASN A 211 7.50 -36.33 -2.58
CA ASN A 211 7.61 -37.78 -2.50
C ASN A 211 6.24 -38.51 -2.59
N GLY A 212 5.37 -38.04 -3.50
CA GLY A 212 4.02 -38.61 -3.69
C GLY A 212 2.99 -38.23 -2.63
N THR A 213 3.35 -37.42 -1.62
CA THR A 213 2.43 -36.91 -0.60
C THR A 213 2.06 -35.47 -0.89
N TYR A 214 0.77 -35.15 -0.82
CA TYR A 214 0.23 -33.79 -0.91
C TYR A 214 0.16 -33.20 0.49
N TYR A 215 0.80 -32.06 0.69
CA TYR A 215 0.80 -31.29 1.93
C TYR A 215 -0.11 -30.10 1.73
N PHE A 216 -1.28 -30.15 2.37
CA PHE A 216 -2.26 -29.07 2.38
C PHE A 216 -2.07 -28.24 3.63
N MET A 217 -1.49 -27.06 3.46
CA MET A 217 -1.31 -26.06 4.50
C MET A 217 -2.41 -25.01 4.43
N TYR A 218 -2.76 -24.40 5.56
CA TYR A 218 -3.81 -23.39 5.65
C TYR A 218 -3.63 -22.56 6.92
N SER A 219 -4.21 -21.37 6.95
CA SER A 219 -4.25 -20.52 8.13
C SER A 219 -5.43 -20.84 9.05
N SER A 220 -5.23 -20.63 10.35
CA SER A 220 -6.21 -20.82 11.42
C SER A 220 -6.09 -19.71 12.47
N GLY A 221 -7.09 -19.55 13.34
CA GLY A 221 -7.16 -18.43 14.28
C GLY A 221 -7.82 -17.20 13.64
N SER A 222 -7.51 -16.00 14.14
CA SER A 222 -7.99 -14.75 13.55
C SER A 222 -6.84 -13.96 12.94
N CYS A 223 -6.97 -13.57 11.67
CA CYS A 223 -6.03 -12.70 10.97
C CYS A 223 -5.86 -11.31 11.61
N HIS A 224 -6.69 -10.94 12.58
CA HIS A 224 -6.61 -9.65 13.27
C HIS A 224 -5.73 -9.68 14.53
N ASP A 225 -5.29 -10.86 15.00
CA ASP A 225 -4.56 -10.97 16.26
C ASP A 225 -3.49 -12.09 16.30
N HIS A 226 -2.82 -12.22 17.44
CA HIS A 226 -1.74 -13.19 17.67
C HIS A 226 -2.14 -14.66 17.46
N THR A 227 -3.42 -15.00 17.39
CA THR A 227 -3.88 -16.39 17.24
C THR A 227 -3.74 -16.91 15.82
N TYR A 228 -3.50 -16.02 14.85
CA TYR A 228 -3.22 -16.39 13.47
C TYR A 228 -1.97 -17.28 13.38
N ARG A 229 -2.12 -18.42 12.71
CA ARG A 229 -1.10 -19.48 12.63
C ARG A 229 -1.30 -20.33 11.39
N VAL A 230 -0.24 -20.99 10.93
CA VAL A 230 -0.31 -21.98 9.84
C VAL A 230 -0.37 -23.39 10.40
N GLN A 231 -1.28 -24.19 9.85
CA GLN A 231 -1.42 -25.60 10.11
C GLN A 231 -1.34 -26.40 8.81
N TYR A 232 -1.22 -27.72 8.90
CA TYR A 232 -1.24 -28.56 7.72
C TYR A 232 -1.96 -29.90 7.92
N ALA A 233 -2.27 -30.53 6.81
CA ALA A 233 -2.77 -31.89 6.69
C ALA A 233 -2.14 -32.56 5.45
N THR A 234 -2.13 -33.89 5.39
CA THR A 234 -1.52 -34.65 4.29
C THR A 234 -2.48 -35.65 3.64
N SER A 235 -2.28 -35.91 2.35
CA SER A 235 -3.02 -36.92 1.59
C SER A 235 -2.14 -37.58 0.53
N ASP A 236 -2.58 -38.72 0.01
CA ASP A 236 -2.06 -39.37 -1.20
C ASP A 236 -2.75 -38.89 -2.48
N LYS A 237 -3.72 -37.96 -2.36
CA LYS A 237 -4.49 -37.38 -3.47
C LYS A 237 -4.59 -35.86 -3.33
N PRO A 238 -4.64 -35.12 -4.45
CA PRO A 238 -4.71 -33.65 -4.42
C PRO A 238 -6.00 -33.13 -3.77
N LEU A 239 -7.13 -33.82 -3.95
CA LEU A 239 -8.40 -33.41 -3.32
C LEU A 239 -8.68 -34.14 -2.01
N GLY A 240 -7.71 -34.83 -1.40
CA GLY A 240 -7.90 -35.57 -0.15
C GLY A 240 -8.52 -36.97 -0.33
N PRO A 241 -8.99 -37.62 0.76
CA PRO A 241 -9.13 -37.07 2.11
C PRO A 241 -7.80 -36.75 2.78
N TYR A 242 -7.80 -35.68 3.58
CA TYR A 242 -6.64 -35.19 4.31
C TYR A 242 -6.62 -35.68 5.76
N THR A 243 -5.41 -35.95 6.26
CA THR A 243 -5.14 -36.28 7.67
C THR A 243 -4.37 -35.14 8.31
N TYR A 244 -4.91 -34.57 9.39
CA TYR A 244 -4.31 -33.44 10.09
C TYR A 244 -2.88 -33.75 10.60
N GLY A 245 -1.96 -32.80 10.36
CA GLY A 245 -0.54 -32.93 10.66
C GLY A 245 -0.02 -32.03 11.78
N GLY A 246 -0.75 -30.99 12.16
CA GLY A 246 -0.37 -30.08 13.27
C GLY A 246 -0.20 -28.62 12.86
N CYS A 247 0.05 -27.77 13.87
CA CYS A 247 0.49 -26.39 13.67
C CYS A 247 2.00 -26.33 13.41
N ILE A 248 2.41 -25.52 12.42
CA ILE A 248 3.80 -25.42 11.96
C ILE A 248 4.38 -24.01 12.08
N LEU A 249 3.57 -22.96 12.13
CA LEU A 249 4.01 -21.56 12.27
C LEU A 249 3.00 -20.81 13.13
N GLU A 250 3.45 -20.10 14.16
CA GLU A 250 2.60 -19.34 15.09
C GLU A 250 3.37 -18.16 15.70
N THR A 251 2.66 -17.28 16.40
CA THR A 251 3.26 -16.14 17.10
C THR A 251 4.43 -16.57 17.99
N ASN A 252 5.56 -15.85 17.90
CA ASN A 252 6.77 -16.17 18.66
C ASN A 252 6.63 -15.80 20.15
N ALA A 253 7.56 -16.31 20.97
CA ALA A 253 7.45 -16.24 22.43
C ALA A 253 7.47 -14.81 23.02
N ASP A 254 8.15 -13.86 22.36
CA ASP A 254 8.19 -12.46 22.79
C ASP A 254 7.11 -11.58 22.14
N GLY A 255 6.32 -12.16 21.22
CA GLY A 255 5.21 -11.49 20.54
C GLY A 255 5.63 -10.50 19.45
N THR A 256 6.91 -10.36 19.11
CA THR A 256 7.38 -9.42 18.06
C THR A 256 7.20 -9.94 16.63
N ILE A 257 6.94 -11.23 16.49
CA ILE A 257 6.41 -11.85 15.26
C ILE A 257 5.01 -12.32 15.60
N HIS A 258 4.07 -11.42 15.35
CA HIS A 258 2.68 -11.55 15.75
C HIS A 258 1.78 -11.88 14.58
N GLY A 259 0.88 -12.84 14.78
CA GLY A 259 -0.10 -13.29 13.80
C GLY A 259 0.53 -13.75 12.48
N PRO A 260 1.54 -14.65 12.47
CA PRO A 260 2.09 -15.13 11.22
C PRO A 260 1.12 -16.11 10.53
N GLY A 261 0.74 -15.80 9.30
CA GLY A 261 -0.08 -16.67 8.47
C GLY A 261 -0.12 -16.14 7.05
N HIS A 262 -1.14 -16.55 6.28
CA HIS A 262 -1.24 -16.49 4.81
C HIS A 262 0.12 -16.66 4.12
N HIS A 263 0.34 -17.81 3.50
CA HIS A 263 1.69 -18.19 3.11
C HIS A 263 1.75 -18.84 1.74
N SER A 264 2.95 -18.81 1.17
CA SER A 264 3.34 -19.62 0.03
C SER A 264 4.69 -20.28 0.30
N ILE A 265 5.00 -21.33 -0.45
CA ILE A 265 6.26 -22.08 -0.32
C ILE A 265 7.16 -21.82 -1.54
N LEU A 266 8.38 -21.34 -1.28
CA LEU A 266 9.46 -21.29 -2.26
C LEU A 266 10.30 -22.57 -2.15
N GLN A 267 10.48 -23.26 -3.28
CA GLN A 267 11.47 -24.32 -3.40
C GLN A 267 12.68 -23.82 -4.20
N GLU A 268 13.87 -23.91 -3.60
CA GLU A 268 15.14 -23.59 -4.25
C GLU A 268 16.07 -24.81 -4.16
N GLY A 269 16.22 -25.51 -5.29
CA GLY A 269 16.87 -26.82 -5.31
C GLY A 269 16.19 -27.80 -4.36
N ASN A 270 16.92 -28.26 -3.35
CA ASN A 270 16.40 -29.17 -2.30
C ASN A 270 15.90 -28.43 -1.04
N GLY A 271 16.03 -27.11 -0.99
CA GLY A 271 15.58 -26.27 0.12
C GLY A 271 14.12 -25.84 -0.05
N TYR A 272 13.39 -25.79 1.07
CA TYR A 272 12.05 -25.24 1.15
C TYR A 272 12.05 -24.05 2.10
N TYR A 273 11.28 -23.03 1.75
CA TYR A 273 11.11 -21.83 2.56
C TYR A 273 9.64 -21.46 2.57
N ILE A 274 9.14 -21.09 3.75
CA ILE A 274 7.81 -20.51 3.89
C ILE A 274 7.94 -19.00 3.80
N VAL A 275 7.19 -18.39 2.89
CA VAL A 275 7.00 -16.94 2.80
C VAL A 275 5.61 -16.65 3.34
N TYR A 276 5.50 -15.75 4.31
CA TYR A 276 4.27 -15.48 5.04
C TYR A 276 4.19 -14.00 5.41
N HIS A 277 3.02 -13.52 5.81
CA HIS A 277 2.91 -12.18 6.40
C HIS A 277 2.89 -12.25 7.92
N ARG A 278 3.33 -11.18 8.59
CA ARG A 278 3.14 -10.92 10.03
C ARG A 278 2.66 -9.49 10.23
N HIS A 279 2.16 -9.14 11.41
CA HIS A 279 1.84 -7.74 11.73
C HIS A 279 3.14 -6.91 11.89
N ASP A 280 3.07 -5.62 11.56
CA ASP A 280 4.16 -4.65 11.70
C ASP A 280 4.58 -4.43 13.16
N ASN A 281 5.73 -3.80 13.38
CA ASN A 281 6.15 -3.39 14.73
C ASN A 281 6.22 -1.85 14.80
N PRO A 282 5.54 -1.21 15.76
CA PRO A 282 4.59 -1.78 16.73
C PRO A 282 3.29 -2.21 16.02
N HIS A 283 2.62 -3.27 16.48
CA HIS A 283 1.41 -3.83 15.84
C HIS A 283 0.32 -2.76 15.63
N SER A 284 0.32 -2.14 14.45
CA SER A 284 -0.60 -1.08 14.08
C SER A 284 -1.95 -1.71 13.71
N ASN A 285 -3.03 -1.01 14.06
CA ASN A 285 -4.36 -1.21 13.50
C ASN A 285 -4.78 -2.70 13.30
N ARG A 286 -4.64 -3.54 14.34
CA ARG A 286 -5.18 -4.92 14.40
C ARG A 286 -4.94 -5.81 13.16
N GLY A 287 -3.77 -5.73 12.54
CA GLY A 287 -3.42 -6.59 11.39
C GLY A 287 -3.74 -6.00 10.01
N PHE A 288 -4.09 -4.73 9.93
CA PHE A 288 -4.23 -3.99 8.66
C PHE A 288 -2.91 -3.39 8.13
N HIS A 289 -1.81 -3.61 8.86
CA HIS A 289 -0.45 -3.26 8.45
C HIS A 289 0.44 -4.52 8.57
N ARG A 290 0.46 -5.32 7.52
CA ARG A 290 1.23 -6.58 7.48
C ARG A 290 2.52 -6.42 6.69
N GLN A 291 3.53 -7.21 7.06
CA GLN A 291 4.86 -7.23 6.44
C GLN A 291 5.25 -8.66 6.07
N LEU A 292 5.88 -8.82 4.90
CA LEU A 292 6.24 -10.14 4.38
C LEU A 292 7.55 -10.63 4.98
N SER A 293 7.56 -11.85 5.48
CA SER A 293 8.70 -12.52 6.11
C SER A 293 8.96 -13.87 5.44
N ILE A 294 10.17 -14.39 5.62
CA ILE A 294 10.57 -15.70 5.10
C ILE A 294 11.37 -16.46 6.15
N ASP A 295 11.10 -17.76 6.28
CA ASP A 295 11.89 -18.66 7.10
C ASP A 295 12.06 -20.03 6.45
N ARG A 296 13.09 -20.75 6.86
CA ARG A 296 13.37 -22.09 6.33
C ARG A 296 12.33 -23.09 6.80
N MET A 297 11.86 -23.90 5.88
CA MET A 297 10.95 -25.02 6.13
C MET A 297 11.70 -26.34 5.94
N THR A 298 11.56 -27.26 6.89
CA THR A 298 12.22 -28.56 6.88
C THR A 298 11.24 -29.69 7.18
N PHE A 299 11.63 -30.90 6.75
CA PHE A 299 10.83 -32.11 6.93
C PHE A 299 11.62 -33.12 7.75
N ASN A 300 10.93 -33.82 8.64
CA ASN A 300 11.46 -35.01 9.30
C ASN A 300 11.62 -36.16 8.31
N ALA A 301 12.37 -37.18 8.72
CA ALA A 301 12.60 -38.38 7.91
C ALA A 301 11.30 -39.14 7.59
N ASP A 302 10.30 -39.06 8.46
CA ASP A 302 8.96 -39.64 8.26
C ASP A 302 8.04 -38.80 7.35
N GLY A 303 8.53 -37.66 6.85
CA GLY A 303 7.79 -36.76 5.99
C GLY A 303 6.96 -35.70 6.72
N THR A 304 6.88 -35.70 8.06
CA THR A 304 6.20 -34.62 8.79
C THR A 304 6.95 -33.29 8.66
N ILE A 305 6.23 -32.16 8.69
CA ILE A 305 6.84 -30.82 8.65
C ILE A 305 7.37 -30.51 10.04
N GLN A 306 8.61 -30.05 10.14
CA GLN A 306 9.15 -29.53 11.41
C GLN A 306 8.52 -28.19 11.72
N LYS A 307 8.22 -27.93 13.00
CA LYS A 307 7.75 -26.62 13.44
C LYS A 307 8.77 -25.55 13.04
N ILE A 308 8.30 -24.56 12.29
CA ILE A 308 9.07 -23.42 11.84
C ILE A 308 9.23 -22.47 13.03
N ILE A 309 10.45 -21.99 13.22
CA ILE A 309 10.75 -20.93 14.18
C ILE A 309 10.81 -19.64 13.36
N PRO A 310 9.81 -18.75 13.46
CA PRO A 310 9.85 -17.50 12.72
C PRO A 310 10.97 -16.59 13.24
N THR A 311 11.68 -15.91 12.34
CA THR A 311 12.84 -15.08 12.69
C THR A 311 12.75 -13.64 12.19
N HIS A 312 13.51 -12.74 12.83
CA HIS A 312 13.82 -11.42 12.25
C HIS A 312 15.04 -11.51 11.31
N ASP A 313 15.82 -12.58 11.39
CA ASP A 313 17.04 -12.78 10.60
C ASP A 313 16.74 -13.07 9.13
N GLY A 314 15.63 -13.73 8.82
CA GLY A 314 15.29 -14.16 7.46
C GLY A 314 16.28 -15.19 6.90
N VAL A 315 16.36 -15.29 5.57
CA VAL A 315 17.21 -16.30 4.89
C VAL A 315 18.40 -15.70 4.14
N GLY A 316 18.52 -14.37 4.12
CA GLY A 316 19.54 -13.65 3.37
C GLY A 316 19.45 -13.88 1.86
N ALA A 317 20.58 -13.72 1.17
CA ALA A 317 20.65 -13.85 -0.28
C ALA A 317 20.58 -15.31 -0.74
N LEU A 318 19.74 -15.57 -1.75
CA LEU A 318 19.62 -16.88 -2.39
C LEU A 318 20.39 -16.95 -3.73
N ALA A 319 20.94 -15.83 -4.18
CA ALA A 319 21.85 -15.74 -5.33
C ALA A 319 22.91 -14.64 -5.11
N PRO A 320 23.95 -14.55 -5.96
CA PRO A 320 24.94 -13.48 -5.87
C PRO A 320 24.29 -12.09 -5.93
N SER A 321 24.77 -11.16 -5.11
CA SER A 321 24.16 -9.84 -5.01
C SER A 321 24.23 -9.06 -6.33
N VAL A 322 23.14 -8.36 -6.65
CA VAL A 322 23.09 -7.43 -7.79
C VAL A 322 23.70 -6.06 -7.48
N VAL A 323 23.78 -5.69 -6.20
CA VAL A 323 24.39 -4.44 -5.73
C VAL A 323 25.90 -4.61 -5.60
N LYS A 324 26.67 -3.65 -6.12
CA LYS A 324 28.14 -3.77 -6.23
C LYS A 324 28.90 -2.93 -5.21
N SER A 325 28.31 -1.85 -4.72
CA SER A 325 28.92 -0.91 -3.78
C SER A 325 28.40 -1.13 -2.36
N ASN A 326 29.23 -0.81 -1.37
CA ASN A 326 28.79 -0.77 0.02
C ASN A 326 27.81 0.39 0.26
N ASN A 327 26.80 0.16 1.09
CA ASN A 327 25.93 1.21 1.62
C ASN A 327 26.72 2.08 2.62
N LEU A 328 27.04 3.30 2.24
CA LEU A 328 27.78 4.27 3.05
C LEU A 328 26.96 4.87 4.20
N ALA A 329 25.62 4.81 4.10
CA ALA A 329 24.70 5.34 5.10
C ALA A 329 24.46 4.36 6.26
N PHE A 330 24.70 3.06 6.06
CA PHE A 330 24.44 2.04 7.07
C PHE A 330 25.08 2.37 8.43
N GLY A 331 24.23 2.46 9.47
CA GLY A 331 24.63 2.75 10.85
C GLY A 331 25.25 4.14 11.07
N LYS A 332 25.03 5.09 10.16
CA LYS A 332 25.53 6.47 10.30
C LYS A 332 24.66 7.30 11.23
N SER A 333 25.24 8.41 11.72
CA SER A 333 24.51 9.37 12.53
C SER A 333 23.50 10.12 11.67
N VAL A 334 22.28 10.26 12.19
CA VAL A 334 21.17 10.92 11.52
C VAL A 334 20.62 12.03 12.41
N ARG A 335 20.15 13.12 11.81
CA ARG A 335 19.21 14.04 12.45
C ARG A 335 18.00 14.21 11.52
N ALA A 336 16.85 14.55 12.07
CA ALA A 336 15.66 14.87 11.30
C ALA A 336 15.01 16.17 11.77
N SER A 337 14.08 16.70 10.99
CA SER A 337 13.17 17.78 11.40
C SER A 337 12.39 17.41 12.65
N SER A 338 11.86 16.19 12.69
CA SER A 338 11.04 15.65 13.77
C SER A 338 11.03 14.12 13.75
N SER A 339 10.46 13.51 14.79
CA SER A 339 10.16 12.09 14.87
C SER A 339 8.89 11.91 15.70
N TYR A 340 8.03 10.98 15.27
CA TYR A 340 6.71 10.77 15.85
C TYR A 340 6.80 10.30 17.31
N ASP A 341 7.60 9.26 17.58
CA ASP A 341 7.94 8.77 18.93
C ASP A 341 9.17 7.82 18.85
N ASP A 342 9.48 7.12 19.95
CA ASP A 342 10.62 6.20 20.06
C ASP A 342 10.50 4.94 19.17
N ASN A 343 9.32 4.64 18.63
CA ASN A 343 9.11 3.56 17.65
C ASN A 343 9.40 4.01 16.21
N PHE A 344 9.55 5.32 15.96
CA PHE A 344 9.69 5.88 14.61
C PHE A 344 10.90 6.80 14.45
N ARG A 345 12.05 6.35 14.95
CA ARG A 345 13.26 7.17 15.10
C ARG A 345 13.99 7.41 13.77
N PRO A 346 14.73 8.52 13.62
CA PRO A 346 15.48 8.83 12.39
C PRO A 346 16.55 7.80 12.03
N GLU A 347 17.16 7.14 13.02
CA GLU A 347 18.21 6.14 12.79
C GLU A 347 17.69 4.89 12.07
N TYR A 348 16.38 4.62 12.13
CA TYR A 348 15.75 3.52 11.42
C TYR A 348 15.80 3.71 9.89
N ALA A 349 15.90 4.94 9.37
CA ALA A 349 16.08 5.13 7.93
C ALA A 349 17.45 4.64 7.41
N VAL A 350 18.41 4.31 8.28
CA VAL A 350 19.78 3.92 7.88
C VAL A 350 20.27 2.66 8.56
N ASP A 351 19.37 1.84 9.10
CA ASP A 351 19.70 0.58 9.77
C ASP A 351 19.59 -0.64 8.84
N ASP A 352 19.12 -0.47 7.61
CA ASP A 352 18.91 -1.55 6.62
C ASP A 352 17.99 -2.67 7.15
N ASN A 353 16.93 -2.27 7.85
CA ASN A 353 15.90 -3.15 8.40
C ASN A 353 14.53 -2.73 7.83
N ASN A 354 13.89 -3.61 7.04
CA ASN A 354 12.58 -3.31 6.44
C ASN A 354 11.41 -3.34 7.44
N GLY A 355 11.68 -3.62 8.72
CA GLY A 355 10.72 -3.70 9.82
C GLY A 355 10.73 -2.49 10.73
N THR A 356 11.64 -1.54 10.51
CA THR A 356 11.74 -0.27 11.24
C THR A 356 11.59 0.91 10.29
N LEU A 357 10.97 1.99 10.76
CA LEU A 357 10.56 3.11 9.92
C LEU A 357 10.92 4.42 10.63
N TRP A 358 11.58 5.36 9.93
CA TRP A 358 11.53 6.75 10.39
C TRP A 358 10.23 7.38 9.94
N ARG A 359 9.47 7.95 10.88
CA ARG A 359 8.28 8.76 10.61
C ARG A 359 8.39 10.13 11.30
N PRO A 360 8.20 11.24 10.57
CA PRO A 360 8.16 12.56 11.19
C PRO A 360 6.89 12.74 12.03
N ARG A 361 6.90 13.69 12.96
CA ARG A 361 5.74 14.04 13.79
C ARG A 361 4.66 14.78 12.99
N ASP A 362 5.09 15.66 12.09
CA ASP A 362 4.23 16.58 11.37
C ASP A 362 4.18 16.23 9.87
N MET A 363 3.21 16.81 9.15
CA MET A 363 2.95 16.56 7.72
C MET A 363 3.44 17.72 6.82
N GLY A 364 4.51 18.40 7.24
CA GLY A 364 5.09 19.55 6.55
C GLY A 364 6.21 19.20 5.57
N GLN A 365 7.14 20.13 5.37
CA GLN A 365 8.40 19.85 4.64
C GLN A 365 9.43 19.19 5.56
N GLU A 366 9.15 17.94 5.92
CA GLU A 366 9.99 17.16 6.81
C GLU A 366 11.30 16.74 6.11
N TRP A 367 12.37 16.62 6.88
CA TRP A 367 13.68 16.28 6.32
C TRP A 367 14.48 15.37 7.22
N LEU A 368 15.33 14.55 6.60
CA LEU A 368 16.28 13.65 7.24
C LEU A 368 17.67 13.92 6.69
N GLU A 369 18.66 14.05 7.57
CA GLU A 369 20.05 14.35 7.24
C GLU A 369 20.98 13.29 7.83
N ILE A 370 21.80 12.69 6.96
CA ILE A 370 22.81 11.69 7.29
C ILE A 370 24.19 12.35 7.35
N ASP A 371 24.96 12.10 8.39
CA ASP A 371 26.40 12.39 8.46
C ASP A 371 27.22 11.12 8.19
N LEU A 372 27.85 11.04 7.02
CA LEU A 372 28.71 9.92 6.61
C LEU A 372 30.03 9.84 7.42
N GLY A 373 30.32 10.85 8.25
CA GLY A 373 31.47 10.98 9.13
C GLY A 373 32.68 11.66 8.47
N ARG A 374 32.82 11.55 7.14
CA ARG A 374 33.85 12.21 6.32
C ARG A 374 33.36 12.40 4.89
N PRO A 375 33.97 13.30 4.09
CA PRO A 375 33.65 13.42 2.68
C PRO A 375 33.90 12.10 1.93
N GLN A 376 32.88 11.59 1.24
CA GLN A 376 32.90 10.39 0.38
C GLN A 376 32.43 10.75 -1.03
N GLN A 377 32.79 9.92 -2.01
CA GLN A 377 32.18 9.99 -3.33
C GLN A 377 30.80 9.35 -3.27
N ILE A 378 29.81 10.00 -3.86
CA ILE A 378 28.42 9.55 -3.93
C ILE A 378 27.98 9.59 -5.40
N GLN A 379 27.43 8.48 -5.89
CA GLN A 379 26.92 8.37 -7.27
C GLN A 379 25.48 7.87 -7.35
N THR A 380 25.02 7.12 -6.35
CA THR A 380 23.63 6.63 -6.28
C THR A 380 23.07 6.78 -4.88
N ILE A 381 21.81 7.17 -4.77
CA ILE A 381 21.04 7.18 -3.52
C ILE A 381 19.75 6.39 -3.78
N TRP A 382 19.43 5.43 -2.92
CA TRP A 382 18.17 4.70 -2.95
C TRP A 382 17.29 5.16 -1.80
N THR A 383 16.05 5.53 -2.09
CA THR A 383 15.05 5.88 -1.09
C THR A 383 13.89 4.89 -1.16
N GLN A 384 13.56 4.27 -0.04
CA GLN A 384 12.40 3.39 0.13
C GLN A 384 11.41 4.08 1.05
N PHE A 385 10.49 4.85 0.47
CA PHE A 385 9.41 5.51 1.21
C PHE A 385 8.40 4.50 1.75
N GLU A 386 7.60 4.93 2.74
CA GLU A 386 6.65 4.08 3.45
C GLU A 386 5.75 3.26 2.52
N TYR A 387 5.15 3.92 1.52
CA TYR A 387 4.27 3.30 0.53
C TYR A 387 4.86 3.37 -0.87
N GLY A 388 5.44 2.29 -1.38
CA GLY A 388 6.03 2.27 -2.73
C GLY A 388 5.02 2.42 -3.88
N THR A 389 3.73 2.20 -3.63
CA THR A 389 2.63 2.26 -4.61
C THR A 389 2.05 3.66 -4.84
N GLN A 390 2.59 4.68 -4.17
CA GLN A 390 2.24 6.08 -4.41
C GLN A 390 3.50 6.92 -4.65
N PHE A 391 3.37 8.01 -5.38
CA PHE A 391 4.52 8.89 -5.64
C PHE A 391 4.75 9.89 -4.50
N TYR A 392 6.03 10.23 -4.33
CA TYR A 392 6.50 11.28 -3.43
C TYR A 392 7.25 12.33 -4.23
N GLN A 393 7.14 13.57 -3.78
CA GLN A 393 7.91 14.71 -4.24
C GLN A 393 8.92 15.08 -3.17
N TYR A 394 10.18 15.20 -3.57
CA TYR A 394 11.28 15.38 -2.61
C TYR A 394 12.49 16.08 -3.24
N LEU A 395 13.42 16.51 -2.40
CA LEU A 395 14.68 17.10 -2.80
C LEU A 395 15.81 16.38 -2.06
N ILE A 396 16.84 15.94 -2.80
CA ILE A 396 18.06 15.41 -2.21
C ILE A 396 19.18 16.42 -2.40
N GLU A 397 19.81 16.80 -1.30
CA GLU A 397 20.94 17.71 -1.26
C GLU A 397 22.14 17.06 -0.60
N THR A 398 23.33 17.52 -0.96
CA THR A 398 24.59 17.06 -0.38
C THR A 398 25.43 18.24 0.09
N SER A 399 26.24 18.02 1.12
CA SER A 399 27.13 19.04 1.67
C SER A 399 28.45 18.45 2.15
N THR A 400 29.52 19.23 2.10
CA THR A 400 30.81 18.88 2.72
C THR A 400 30.94 19.40 4.15
N ASP A 401 30.17 20.43 4.52
CA ASP A 401 30.30 21.16 5.79
C ASP A 401 28.99 21.23 6.62
N GLY A 402 27.88 20.73 6.08
CA GLY A 402 26.56 20.75 6.72
C GLY A 402 25.88 22.13 6.71
N LYS A 403 26.48 23.12 6.03
CA LYS A 403 26.01 24.51 5.98
C LYS A 403 25.64 24.92 4.56
N ARG A 404 26.48 24.58 3.58
CA ARG A 404 26.26 24.86 2.17
C ARG A 404 25.82 23.59 1.46
N TRP A 405 24.62 23.65 0.90
CA TRP A 405 23.96 22.50 0.28
C TRP A 405 23.95 22.65 -1.24
N THR A 406 24.19 21.54 -1.93
CA THR A 406 24.09 21.45 -3.39
C THR A 406 23.10 20.35 -3.72
N ILE A 407 22.20 20.64 -4.65
CA ILE A 407 21.22 19.67 -5.13
C ILE A 407 21.95 18.48 -5.75
N PHE A 408 21.66 17.29 -5.24
CA PHE A 408 22.06 16.01 -5.82
C PHE A 408 20.98 15.50 -6.78
N ALA A 409 19.71 15.55 -6.34
CA ALA A 409 18.55 15.21 -7.17
C ALA A 409 17.36 16.10 -6.81
N ASP A 410 16.65 16.61 -7.82
CA ASP A 410 15.43 17.40 -7.65
C ASP A 410 14.24 16.61 -8.17
N LYS A 411 13.39 16.17 -7.24
CA LYS A 411 12.22 15.33 -7.47
C LYS A 411 10.95 16.02 -6.98
N ARG A 412 10.97 17.35 -6.85
CA ARG A 412 9.82 18.13 -6.36
C ARG A 412 8.62 18.12 -7.30
N ASN A 413 8.83 17.71 -8.56
CA ASN A 413 7.77 17.50 -9.54
C ASN A 413 7.62 16.02 -9.91
N ASN A 414 8.10 15.08 -9.09
CA ASN A 414 7.97 13.65 -9.37
C ASN A 414 6.50 13.21 -9.26
N HIS A 415 6.06 12.40 -10.22
CA HIS A 415 4.75 11.73 -10.23
C HIS A 415 4.86 10.20 -10.37
N LEU A 416 6.09 9.68 -10.46
CA LEU A 416 6.35 8.24 -10.53
C LEU A 416 6.39 7.63 -9.11
N ALA A 417 5.54 6.62 -8.89
CA ALA A 417 5.62 5.75 -7.72
C ALA A 417 6.69 4.67 -7.92
N GLY A 418 7.29 4.19 -6.83
CA GLY A 418 8.25 3.10 -6.90
C GLY A 418 9.00 2.83 -5.59
N SER A 419 9.60 1.65 -5.51
CA SER A 419 10.52 1.30 -4.43
C SER A 419 11.58 0.32 -4.95
N PRO A 420 12.88 0.61 -4.78
CA PRO A 420 13.41 1.90 -4.36
C PRO A 420 13.19 2.99 -5.42
N MET A 421 13.10 4.24 -4.98
CA MET A 421 13.42 5.40 -5.81
C MET A 421 14.94 5.48 -5.94
N VAL A 422 15.47 5.63 -7.16
CA VAL A 422 16.92 5.54 -7.41
C VAL A 422 17.41 6.82 -8.08
N ASP A 423 18.14 7.63 -7.31
CA ASP A 423 18.67 8.90 -7.78
C ASP A 423 20.15 8.78 -8.13
N PHE A 424 20.52 9.28 -9.31
CA PHE A 424 21.89 9.27 -9.80
C PHE A 424 22.49 10.67 -9.80
N GLY A 425 23.76 10.75 -9.44
CA GLY A 425 24.50 12.01 -9.43
C GLY A 425 26.00 11.78 -9.36
N LYS A 426 26.73 12.85 -9.07
CA LYS A 426 28.18 12.78 -8.83
C LYS A 426 28.59 13.88 -7.86
N ALA A 427 28.68 13.53 -6.59
CA ALA A 427 29.03 14.45 -5.53
C ALA A 427 30.19 13.93 -4.67
N LYS A 428 30.98 14.86 -4.13
CA LYS A 428 31.89 14.61 -3.01
C LYS A 428 31.30 15.27 -1.78
N ALA A 429 30.77 14.49 -0.84
CA ALA A 429 30.01 15.03 0.29
C ALA A 429 30.18 14.22 1.57
N ARG A 430 30.01 14.88 2.71
CA ARG A 430 29.93 14.26 4.05
C ARG A 430 28.48 14.11 4.49
N PHE A 431 27.63 15.07 4.14
CA PHE A 431 26.23 15.10 4.54
C PHE A 431 25.33 14.87 3.33
N VAL A 432 24.25 14.12 3.54
CA VAL A 432 23.16 13.89 2.59
C VAL A 432 21.88 14.30 3.30
N ARG A 433 21.04 15.13 2.68
CA ARG A 433 19.74 15.51 3.21
C ARG A 433 18.65 15.18 2.19
N LEU A 434 17.60 14.50 2.63
CA LEU A 434 16.37 14.32 1.88
C LEU A 434 15.28 15.18 2.54
N THR A 435 14.61 16.00 1.76
CA THR A 435 13.46 16.82 2.19
C THR A 435 12.22 16.37 1.42
N TYR A 436 11.19 15.91 2.11
CA TYR A 436 9.87 15.68 1.55
C TYR A 436 9.20 17.02 1.25
N THR A 437 8.55 17.12 0.09
CA THR A 437 7.91 18.37 -0.37
C THR A 437 6.47 18.22 -0.80
N GLY A 438 5.93 16.99 -0.81
CA GLY A 438 4.59 16.69 -1.30
C GLY A 438 4.47 15.26 -1.80
N GLY A 439 3.27 14.85 -2.21
CA GLY A 439 3.05 13.51 -2.72
C GLY A 439 1.67 13.35 -3.33
N GLN A 440 1.35 12.11 -3.68
CA GLN A 440 0.07 11.76 -4.31
C GLN A 440 -1.13 11.94 -3.38
N LYS A 441 -0.96 11.63 -2.09
CA LYS A 441 -2.04 11.60 -1.10
C LYS A 441 -1.77 12.52 0.09
N ASN A 442 -2.83 13.07 0.66
CA ASN A 442 -2.75 13.85 1.90
C ASN A 442 -2.57 12.96 3.14
N GLY A 443 -1.96 13.51 4.20
CA GLY A 443 -1.76 12.78 5.46
C GLY A 443 -0.53 11.87 5.52
N PHE A 444 0.44 12.05 4.62
CA PHE A 444 1.68 11.27 4.59
C PHE A 444 2.92 12.18 4.56
N GLY A 445 3.66 12.25 5.67
CA GLY A 445 4.80 13.17 5.87
C GLY A 445 6.12 12.73 5.21
N GLY A 446 6.09 11.73 4.32
CA GLY A 446 7.31 11.23 3.66
C GLY A 446 8.18 10.33 4.55
N ALA A 447 7.57 9.44 5.33
CA ALA A 447 8.28 8.44 6.14
C ALA A 447 9.12 7.48 5.27
N ILE A 448 10.23 6.97 5.83
CA ILE A 448 11.28 6.25 5.08
C ILE A 448 11.70 4.97 5.82
N TRP A 449 11.55 3.83 5.15
CA TRP A 449 12.10 2.55 5.60
C TRP A 449 13.62 2.58 5.49
N ASN A 450 14.16 2.91 4.32
CA ASN A 450 15.60 2.96 4.10
C ASN A 450 16.04 4.10 3.17
N LEU A 451 17.14 4.75 3.52
CA LEU A 451 17.89 5.71 2.71
C LEU A 451 19.33 5.20 2.56
N LYS A 452 19.62 4.57 1.43
CA LYS A 452 20.92 3.94 1.14
C LYS A 452 21.76 4.84 0.25
N VAL A 453 23.05 4.99 0.54
CA VAL A 453 23.97 5.89 -0.18
C VAL A 453 25.15 5.10 -0.72
N PHE A 454 25.42 5.19 -2.02
CA PHE A 454 26.44 4.38 -2.68
C PHE A 454 27.50 5.24 -3.38
N SER A 455 28.75 4.79 -3.32
CA SER A 455 29.86 5.42 -4.05
C SER A 455 29.89 5.06 -5.54
N GLY A 456 29.32 3.93 -5.92
CA GLY A 456 29.21 3.47 -7.31
C GLY A 456 27.82 3.73 -7.90
N ILE A 457 27.68 3.38 -9.18
CA ILE A 457 26.41 3.41 -9.90
C ILE A 457 25.71 2.08 -9.63
N GLU A 458 24.58 2.13 -8.93
CA GLU A 458 23.72 0.97 -8.69
C GLU A 458 22.47 1.06 -9.58
N ASP A 459 22.57 0.53 -10.80
CA ASP A 459 21.54 0.58 -11.86
C ASP A 459 20.88 -0.78 -12.14
N SER A 460 21.03 -1.75 -11.23
CA SER A 460 20.49 -3.11 -11.39
C SER A 460 18.98 -3.23 -11.19
N ALA A 461 18.34 -2.26 -10.53
CA ALA A 461 16.90 -2.25 -10.33
C ALA A 461 16.18 -1.94 -11.66
N PRO A 462 15.24 -2.78 -12.13
CA PRO A 462 14.46 -2.48 -13.33
C PRO A 462 13.54 -1.28 -13.11
N GLN A 463 13.69 -0.20 -13.89
CA GLN A 463 13.01 1.08 -13.70
C GLN A 463 12.67 1.79 -15.01
N GLN A 464 11.53 2.48 -15.01
CA GLN A 464 11.22 3.50 -16.00
C GLN A 464 12.12 4.72 -15.73
N TRP A 465 13.15 4.89 -16.55
CA TRP A 465 14.11 5.98 -16.45
C TRP A 465 13.58 7.26 -17.06
N LEU A 466 12.86 7.16 -18.18
CA LEU A 466 12.15 8.27 -18.81
C LEU A 466 10.67 7.92 -18.97
N GLY A 467 9.80 8.87 -18.65
CA GLY A 467 8.37 8.83 -18.96
C GLY A 467 7.91 10.25 -19.28
N LEU A 468 7.48 10.48 -20.52
CA LEU A 468 7.25 11.84 -21.03
C LEU A 468 5.96 11.93 -21.83
N THR A 469 5.12 12.90 -21.48
CA THR A 469 3.93 13.29 -22.26
C THR A 469 3.95 14.77 -22.57
N ALA A 470 3.11 15.23 -23.49
CA ALA A 470 3.07 16.64 -23.89
C ALA A 470 2.88 17.62 -22.71
N ALA A 471 2.22 17.20 -21.62
CA ALA A 471 2.03 18.03 -20.44
C ALA A 471 3.35 18.31 -19.67
N ASP A 472 4.49 17.70 -20.04
CA ASP A 472 5.80 17.92 -19.42
C ASP A 472 6.55 19.07 -20.11
N TRP A 473 5.99 19.58 -21.21
CA TRP A 473 6.57 20.68 -21.96
C TRP A 473 6.23 22.02 -21.31
N ASN A 474 7.25 22.76 -20.91
CA ASN A 474 7.09 24.10 -20.30
C ASN A 474 7.37 25.26 -21.28
N GLY A 475 7.41 24.98 -22.59
CA GLY A 475 7.80 25.97 -23.62
C GLY A 475 9.28 25.95 -23.98
N ARG A 476 10.14 25.35 -23.16
CA ARG A 476 11.60 25.26 -23.43
C ARG A 476 12.21 23.88 -23.16
N GLN A 477 11.67 23.16 -22.19
CA GLN A 477 12.16 21.89 -21.71
C GLN A 477 11.01 20.88 -21.64
N TRP A 478 11.31 19.63 -21.96
CA TRP A 478 10.40 18.50 -21.78
C TRP A 478 10.83 17.72 -20.53
N GLN A 479 10.16 17.97 -19.41
CA GLN A 479 10.57 17.54 -18.06
C GLN A 479 10.31 16.05 -17.81
N ASN A 480 11.30 15.31 -17.30
CA ASN A 480 11.14 13.90 -16.97
C ASN A 480 10.56 13.70 -15.55
N ASN A 481 9.28 14.05 -15.39
CA ASN A 481 8.58 13.99 -14.10
C ASN A 481 7.99 12.60 -13.79
N GLU A 482 7.85 11.74 -14.80
CA GLU A 482 7.36 10.36 -14.69
C GLU A 482 8.50 9.33 -14.87
N GLY A 483 9.75 9.74 -14.63
CA GLY A 483 10.92 8.89 -14.86
C GLY A 483 12.01 9.04 -13.80
N MET A 484 12.72 7.95 -13.55
CA MET A 484 13.68 7.87 -12.46
C MET A 484 14.96 8.68 -12.67
N LEU A 485 15.40 8.95 -13.91
CA LEU A 485 16.64 9.72 -14.15
C LEU A 485 16.52 11.23 -13.85
N GLY A 486 15.31 11.76 -13.64
CA GLY A 486 15.08 13.22 -13.52
C GLY A 486 15.52 13.98 -14.77
N GLY A 487 15.77 15.29 -14.66
CA GLY A 487 16.24 16.13 -15.78
C GLY A 487 15.18 16.39 -16.85
N ALA A 488 15.60 16.86 -18.02
CA ALA A 488 14.69 17.23 -19.11
C ALA A 488 15.36 17.15 -20.48
N PHE A 489 14.56 16.95 -21.54
CA PHE A 489 15.02 17.28 -22.90
C PHE A 489 15.14 18.80 -23.04
N ILE A 490 16.24 19.25 -23.62
CA ILE A 490 16.54 20.67 -23.83
C ILE A 490 16.46 21.00 -25.32
N LEU A 491 15.71 22.06 -25.66
CA LEU A 491 15.65 22.60 -27.01
C LEU A 491 17.02 23.17 -27.42
N LYS A 492 17.62 22.58 -28.45
CA LYS A 492 18.92 22.99 -29.03
C LYS A 492 18.76 23.90 -30.24
N ALA A 493 17.75 23.65 -31.06
CA ALA A 493 17.43 24.41 -32.26
C ALA A 493 15.93 24.24 -32.59
N GLY A 494 15.38 25.18 -33.34
CA GLY A 494 13.98 25.18 -33.77
C GLY A 494 12.99 25.56 -32.67
N SER A 495 11.78 25.02 -32.73
CA SER A 495 10.68 25.33 -31.82
C SER A 495 9.77 24.12 -31.64
N ALA A 496 9.15 24.01 -30.47
CA ALA A 496 8.18 22.96 -30.18
C ALA A 496 6.95 23.53 -29.48
N ARG A 497 5.80 22.89 -29.70
CA ARG A 497 4.52 23.26 -29.10
C ARG A 497 3.72 22.00 -28.77
N THR A 498 2.78 22.13 -27.84
CA THR A 498 1.82 21.07 -27.52
C THR A 498 0.58 21.19 -28.41
N GLU A 499 0.02 20.07 -28.81
CA GLU A 499 -1.24 20.00 -29.57
C GLU A 499 -2.01 18.73 -29.24
N ARG A 500 -3.34 18.79 -29.19
CA ARG A 500 -4.20 17.60 -29.09
C ARG A 500 -4.49 17.08 -30.50
N ILE A 501 -4.02 15.88 -30.82
CA ILE A 501 -4.18 15.25 -32.14
C ILE A 501 -4.76 13.84 -31.97
N ASP A 502 -5.87 13.58 -32.66
CA ASP A 502 -6.60 12.30 -32.61
C ASP A 502 -6.80 11.77 -31.19
N GLY A 503 -7.23 12.67 -30.29
CA GLY A 503 -7.53 12.35 -28.91
C GLY A 503 -6.32 12.17 -27.99
N ARG A 504 -5.08 12.47 -28.42
CA ARG A 504 -3.89 12.44 -27.55
C ARG A 504 -3.20 13.80 -27.51
N ASP A 505 -2.66 14.18 -26.35
CA ASP A 505 -1.77 15.34 -26.27
C ASP A 505 -0.38 14.96 -26.76
N ALA A 506 0.15 15.76 -27.68
CA ALA A 506 1.40 15.51 -28.39
C ALA A 506 2.34 16.71 -28.32
N LEU A 507 3.64 16.42 -28.33
CA LEU A 507 4.67 17.42 -28.58
C LEU A 507 4.97 17.47 -30.08
N VAL A 508 4.73 18.62 -30.69
CA VAL A 508 5.03 18.90 -32.10
C VAL A 508 6.37 19.60 -32.18
N LEU A 509 7.38 18.92 -32.72
CA LEU A 509 8.67 19.51 -33.06
C LEU A 509 8.60 20.05 -34.49
N GLU A 510 8.61 21.37 -34.64
CA GLU A 510 8.55 22.03 -35.95
C GLU A 510 9.77 21.68 -36.81
N PRO A 511 9.74 21.75 -38.14
CA PRO A 511 10.88 21.40 -39.00
C PRO A 511 12.22 22.03 -38.56
N GLY A 512 13.29 21.24 -38.57
CA GLY A 512 14.63 21.67 -38.13
C GLY A 512 14.82 21.78 -36.61
N THR A 513 13.90 21.22 -35.82
CA THR A 513 13.96 21.22 -34.35
C THR A 513 14.80 20.07 -33.83
N THR A 514 15.60 20.35 -32.80
CA THR A 514 16.40 19.34 -32.09
C THR A 514 16.18 19.44 -30.59
N LEU A 515 15.78 18.33 -29.97
CA LEU A 515 15.70 18.16 -28.53
C LEU A 515 16.71 17.10 -28.08
N GLU A 516 17.46 17.40 -27.02
CA GLU A 516 18.41 16.45 -26.44
C GLU A 516 18.16 16.25 -24.96
N TYR A 517 18.10 14.98 -24.55
CA TYR A 517 18.22 14.58 -23.15
C TYR A 517 19.59 13.95 -22.94
N ARG A 518 20.33 14.45 -21.94
CA ARG A 518 21.71 14.01 -21.67
C ARG A 518 21.82 13.41 -20.28
N HIS A 519 22.29 12.18 -20.20
CA HIS A 519 22.57 11.52 -18.94
C HIS A 519 23.65 10.44 -19.12
N PRO A 520 24.68 10.36 -18.26
CA PRO A 520 25.83 9.48 -18.46
C PRO A 520 25.49 7.98 -18.46
N LEU A 521 24.34 7.58 -17.92
CA LEU A 521 23.91 6.19 -17.91
C LEU A 521 23.29 5.70 -19.21
N LEU A 522 22.90 6.60 -20.11
CA LEU A 522 22.31 6.24 -21.39
C LEU A 522 23.37 5.62 -22.29
N SER A 523 23.11 4.43 -22.80
CA SER A 523 24.04 3.75 -23.70
C SER A 523 23.34 2.65 -24.50
N PRO A 524 23.56 2.57 -25.82
CA PRO A 524 23.03 1.48 -26.64
C PRO A 524 23.69 0.12 -26.32
N SER A 525 24.80 0.11 -25.58
CA SER A 525 25.51 -1.12 -25.18
C SER A 525 24.96 -1.77 -23.89
N LYS A 526 24.08 -1.08 -23.17
CA LYS A 526 23.41 -1.63 -21.97
C LYS A 526 22.06 -2.23 -22.37
N GLU A 527 21.51 -3.11 -21.54
CA GLU A 527 20.11 -3.52 -21.71
C GLU A 527 19.18 -2.31 -21.53
N HIS A 528 18.21 -2.18 -22.43
CA HIS A 528 17.22 -1.12 -22.40
C HIS A 528 16.04 -1.44 -23.32
N THR A 529 15.00 -0.63 -23.21
CA THR A 529 13.93 -0.50 -24.20
C THR A 529 13.54 0.97 -24.29
N ILE A 530 13.50 1.51 -25.50
CA ILE A 530 12.97 2.85 -25.77
C ILE A 530 11.73 2.73 -26.65
N SER A 531 10.62 3.28 -26.18
CA SER A 531 9.33 3.22 -26.88
C SER A 531 8.71 4.62 -26.95
N GLY A 532 7.82 4.84 -27.91
CA GLY A 532 7.13 6.11 -28.10
C GLY A 532 6.12 6.02 -29.23
N LEU A 533 5.26 7.02 -29.35
CA LEU A 533 4.26 7.09 -30.40
C LEU A 533 4.48 8.35 -31.23
N VAL A 534 4.48 8.18 -32.56
CA VAL A 534 4.53 9.29 -33.51
C VAL A 534 3.28 9.36 -34.36
N HIS A 535 2.83 10.57 -34.66
CA HIS A 535 1.71 10.79 -35.57
C HIS A 535 2.23 11.06 -36.98
N ARG A 536 1.89 10.17 -37.93
CA ARG A 536 2.27 10.29 -39.34
C ARG A 536 1.15 9.74 -40.21
N LEU A 537 0.91 10.38 -41.35
CA LEU A 537 -0.11 9.95 -42.33
C LEU A 537 -1.51 9.79 -41.70
N GLY A 538 -1.88 10.65 -40.74
CA GLY A 538 -3.21 10.66 -40.13
C GLY A 538 -3.46 9.56 -39.09
N ARG A 539 -2.41 8.95 -38.53
CA ARG A 539 -2.54 7.94 -37.47
C ARG A 539 -1.36 7.90 -36.52
N TRP A 540 -1.60 7.40 -35.31
CA TRP A 540 -0.57 7.05 -34.34
C TRP A 540 0.10 5.72 -34.69
N GLN A 541 1.41 5.66 -34.58
CA GLN A 541 2.21 4.44 -34.77
C GLN A 541 3.47 4.47 -33.90
N SER A 542 4.06 3.30 -33.65
CA SER A 542 5.28 3.18 -32.85
C SER A 542 6.43 3.99 -33.44
N TYR A 543 7.20 4.63 -32.55
CA TYR A 543 8.39 5.37 -32.90
C TYR A 543 9.61 4.44 -32.93
N GLU A 544 10.31 4.41 -34.06
CA GLU A 544 11.64 3.80 -34.14
C GLU A 544 12.64 4.68 -33.39
N ALA A 545 12.76 4.45 -32.09
CA ALA A 545 13.50 5.31 -31.18
C ALA A 545 14.98 4.92 -31.03
N GLU A 546 15.36 3.68 -31.38
CA GLU A 546 16.74 3.19 -31.31
C GLU A 546 17.77 4.11 -32.00
N PRO A 547 17.53 4.61 -33.23
CA PRO A 547 18.47 5.53 -33.88
C PRO A 547 18.66 6.87 -33.16
N ALA A 548 17.77 7.23 -32.22
CA ALA A 548 17.88 8.47 -31.44
C ALA A 548 18.82 8.32 -30.24
N LEU A 549 19.16 7.09 -29.83
CA LEU A 549 20.01 6.80 -28.69
C LEU A 549 21.49 6.70 -29.09
N SER A 550 22.35 7.41 -28.36
CA SER A 550 23.79 7.21 -28.39
C SER A 550 24.36 7.34 -26.98
N SER A 551 25.65 7.05 -26.80
CA SER A 551 26.25 7.11 -25.46
C SER A 551 26.11 8.51 -24.85
N GLY A 552 25.40 8.57 -23.73
CA GLY A 552 25.16 9.78 -22.95
C GLY A 552 24.03 10.69 -23.45
N VAL A 553 23.36 10.38 -24.56
CA VAL A 553 22.33 11.28 -25.13
C VAL A 553 21.22 10.54 -25.90
N ILE A 554 19.98 11.00 -25.73
CA ILE A 554 18.86 10.76 -26.65
C ILE A 554 18.60 12.05 -27.40
N SER A 555 18.64 12.01 -28.74
CA SER A 555 18.46 13.17 -29.61
C SER A 555 17.27 12.99 -30.54
N LEU A 556 16.19 13.74 -30.29
CA LEU A 556 15.02 13.79 -31.15
C LEU A 556 15.18 14.93 -32.16
N GLN A 557 15.05 14.63 -33.45
CA GLN A 557 15.24 15.60 -34.53
C GLN A 557 14.08 15.54 -35.53
N SER A 558 13.45 16.68 -35.79
CA SER A 558 12.59 16.86 -36.96
C SER A 558 13.44 17.32 -38.15
N ARG A 559 13.14 16.80 -39.35
CA ARG A 559 13.86 17.15 -40.58
C ARG A 559 13.07 18.19 -41.36
N ALA A 560 12.73 17.91 -42.62
CA ALA A 560 11.88 18.77 -43.44
C ALA A 560 10.42 18.79 -42.95
N GLU A 561 9.97 17.71 -42.33
CA GLU A 561 8.63 17.56 -41.77
C GLU A 561 8.67 17.61 -40.24
N PRO A 562 7.58 18.05 -39.59
CA PRO A 562 7.48 18.05 -38.14
C PRO A 562 7.54 16.63 -37.56
N LEU A 563 8.12 16.49 -36.38
CA LEU A 563 8.03 15.27 -35.57
C LEU A 563 6.97 15.47 -34.50
N ILE A 564 5.84 14.80 -34.66
CA ILE A 564 4.76 14.80 -33.66
C ILE A 564 4.93 13.55 -32.81
N ILE A 565 5.18 13.69 -31.52
CA ILE A 565 5.54 12.58 -30.63
C ILE A 565 4.82 12.67 -29.27
N THR A 566 4.47 11.53 -28.70
CA THR A 566 3.96 11.39 -27.32
C THR A 566 4.37 10.05 -26.69
N ASN A 567 4.12 9.87 -25.40
CA ASN A 567 4.43 8.67 -24.60
C ASN A 567 5.86 8.16 -24.79
N LEU A 568 6.86 9.04 -24.79
CA LEU A 568 8.24 8.60 -24.89
C LEU A 568 8.64 7.95 -23.56
N ARG A 569 9.04 6.68 -23.60
CA ARG A 569 9.49 5.90 -22.45
C ARG A 569 10.89 5.36 -22.68
N TYR A 570 11.67 5.27 -21.61
CA TYR A 570 12.93 4.55 -21.59
C TYR A 570 12.99 3.69 -20.33
N TYR A 571 13.24 2.41 -20.53
CA TYR A 571 13.45 1.42 -19.47
C TYR A 571 14.90 0.94 -19.50
N ASN A 572 15.50 0.71 -18.33
CA ASN A 572 16.84 0.13 -18.22
C ASN A 572 16.88 -1.40 -18.26
N TRP A 573 15.78 -2.02 -18.70
CA TRP A 573 15.71 -3.46 -18.97
C TRP A 573 15.10 -3.67 -20.35
N LYS A 574 15.18 -4.91 -20.83
CA LYS A 574 14.58 -5.31 -22.10
C LYS A 574 13.13 -5.78 -21.89
N GLN A 575 12.17 -5.02 -22.38
CA GLN A 575 10.77 -5.44 -22.38
C GLN A 575 10.52 -6.59 -23.35
N ALA A 576 9.62 -7.50 -22.98
CA ALA A 576 9.09 -8.53 -23.85
C ALA A 576 8.20 -7.92 -24.97
N PRO A 577 8.00 -8.62 -26.10
CA PRO A 577 7.16 -8.11 -27.20
C PRO A 577 5.74 -7.71 -26.77
N ALA A 578 5.12 -8.47 -25.86
CA ALA A 578 3.78 -8.15 -25.35
C ALA A 578 3.74 -6.86 -24.51
N GLU A 579 4.82 -6.55 -23.78
CA GLU A 579 4.95 -5.33 -22.99
C GLU A 579 5.17 -4.12 -23.91
N GLN A 580 6.01 -4.27 -24.95
CA GLN A 580 6.22 -3.22 -25.95
C GLN A 580 4.93 -2.90 -26.72
N GLU A 581 4.15 -3.93 -27.09
CA GLU A 581 2.85 -3.75 -27.74
C GLU A 581 1.86 -3.01 -26.82
N TYR A 582 1.83 -3.36 -25.54
CA TYR A 582 1.00 -2.66 -24.55
C TYR A 582 1.32 -1.16 -24.48
N ASP A 583 2.60 -0.80 -24.47
CA ASP A 583 3.06 0.60 -24.47
C ASP A 583 2.55 1.41 -25.68
N THR A 584 2.25 0.75 -26.82
CA THR A 584 1.69 1.42 -28.01
C THR A 584 0.20 1.76 -27.85
N THR A 585 -0.49 1.02 -26.98
CA THR A 585 -1.94 1.14 -26.77
C THR A 585 -2.29 1.95 -25.52
N THR A 586 -1.31 2.22 -24.66
CA THR A 586 -1.54 2.89 -23.37
C THR A 586 -0.80 4.22 -23.27
N ASP A 587 -1.45 5.17 -22.61
CA ASP A 587 -0.88 6.48 -22.32
C ASP A 587 -0.23 6.49 -20.94
N ILE A 588 0.82 7.29 -20.78
CA ILE A 588 1.33 7.62 -19.45
C ILE A 588 0.30 8.53 -18.78
N VAL A 589 -0.24 8.11 -17.63
CA VAL A 589 -1.25 8.86 -16.88
C VAL A 589 -0.58 9.66 -15.78
N ARG A 590 -1.00 10.93 -15.63
CA ARG A 590 -0.56 11.78 -14.52
C ARG A 590 -1.62 11.92 -13.47
N LEU A 591 -1.34 11.36 -12.30
CA LEU A 591 -2.14 11.60 -11.13
C LEU A 591 -1.73 12.94 -10.50
N PRO A 592 -2.69 13.80 -10.10
CA PRO A 592 -2.39 15.08 -9.48
C PRO A 592 -1.71 14.89 -8.12
N ALA A 593 -0.83 15.81 -7.74
CA ALA A 593 -0.32 15.89 -6.38
C ALA A 593 -1.43 16.39 -5.44
N ALA A 594 -1.40 15.94 -4.18
CA ALA A 594 -2.38 16.33 -3.18
C ALA A 594 -2.30 17.84 -2.86
N ASP A 595 -3.46 18.48 -2.64
CA ASP A 595 -3.50 19.90 -2.25
C ASP A 595 -3.14 20.05 -0.78
N GLN A 596 -2.02 20.72 -0.51
CA GLN A 596 -1.50 20.97 0.84
C GLN A 596 -1.89 22.35 1.39
N ARG A 597 -2.69 23.15 0.66
CA ARG A 597 -3.07 24.51 1.07
C ARG A 597 -4.25 24.50 2.03
N LYS A 598 -3.95 24.22 3.29
CA LYS A 598 -4.90 24.22 4.42
C LYS A 598 -5.80 25.47 4.45
N ARG A 599 -7.05 25.26 4.85
CA ARG A 599 -8.09 26.29 4.99
C ARG A 599 -8.27 26.72 6.45
N GLY A 600 -7.80 25.94 7.41
CA GLY A 600 -8.07 26.12 8.82
C GLY A 600 -9.49 25.69 9.13
N LEU A 601 -10.33 26.64 9.56
CA LEU A 601 -11.74 26.38 9.89
C LEU A 601 -12.55 26.15 8.60
N VAL A 602 -13.07 24.94 8.41
CA VAL A 602 -13.84 24.52 7.23
C VAL A 602 -15.34 24.67 7.48
N VAL A 603 -15.84 24.06 8.54
CA VAL A 603 -17.24 24.17 8.96
C VAL A 603 -17.28 24.93 10.28
N SER A 604 -18.21 25.88 10.42
CA SER A 604 -18.51 26.56 11.68
C SER A 604 -19.91 27.14 11.65
N ILE A 605 -20.82 26.53 12.40
CA ILE A 605 -22.19 27.03 12.63
C ILE A 605 -22.45 27.19 14.12
N THR A 606 -23.22 28.19 14.50
CA THR A 606 -23.66 28.42 15.88
C THR A 606 -25.09 28.94 15.94
N ALA A 607 -25.87 28.44 16.90
CA ALA A 607 -27.22 28.93 17.15
C ALA A 607 -27.24 30.33 17.80
N ASP A 608 -26.09 30.85 18.25
CA ASP A 608 -25.97 32.19 18.81
C ASP A 608 -26.22 33.30 17.78
N ASP A 609 -26.13 32.98 16.48
CA ASP A 609 -26.43 33.90 15.38
C ASP A 609 -27.92 34.30 15.30
N PHE A 610 -28.79 33.59 16.03
CA PHE A 610 -30.24 33.72 15.95
C PHE A 610 -30.86 34.08 17.30
N ALA A 611 -32.12 34.53 17.31
CA ALA A 611 -32.91 34.69 18.51
C ALA A 611 -33.69 33.40 18.85
N ALA A 612 -33.99 33.19 20.13
CA ALA A 612 -34.87 32.08 20.53
C ALA A 612 -36.27 32.25 19.91
N GLY A 613 -36.80 31.18 19.33
CA GLY A 613 -38.05 31.16 18.59
C GLY A 613 -37.93 31.42 17.08
N ASP A 614 -36.74 31.78 16.58
CA ASP A 614 -36.53 31.96 15.14
C ASP A 614 -36.73 30.65 14.37
N THR A 615 -37.35 30.75 13.19
CA THR A 615 -37.46 29.66 12.22
C THR A 615 -36.35 29.80 11.17
N VAL A 616 -35.44 28.84 11.14
CA VAL A 616 -34.18 28.93 10.41
C VAL A 616 -34.14 27.97 9.23
N HIS A 617 -34.13 28.53 8.03
CA HIS A 617 -33.99 27.80 6.77
C HIS A 617 -32.55 27.73 6.26
N TYR A 618 -31.70 28.68 6.69
CA TYR A 618 -30.32 28.83 6.23
C TYR A 618 -29.37 29.03 7.41
N LEU A 619 -28.26 28.29 7.42
CA LEU A 619 -27.18 28.42 8.40
C LEU A 619 -25.95 28.97 7.67
N SER A 620 -25.53 30.19 7.99
CA SER A 620 -24.30 30.74 7.43
C SER A 620 -23.09 29.96 7.95
N ASN A 621 -22.18 29.57 7.06
CA ASN A 621 -20.95 28.91 7.47
C ASN A 621 -19.87 29.97 7.74
N HIS A 622 -19.32 29.98 8.96
CA HIS A 622 -18.24 30.90 9.35
C HIS A 622 -16.83 30.33 9.09
N GLY A 623 -16.74 29.16 8.45
CA GLY A 623 -15.48 28.57 7.97
C GLY A 623 -15.18 29.01 6.54
N ILE A 624 -15.23 28.08 5.59
CA ILE A 624 -15.14 28.41 4.16
C ILE A 624 -16.45 29.06 3.65
N GLU A 625 -16.36 29.78 2.54
CA GLU A 625 -17.51 30.44 1.92
C GLU A 625 -18.64 29.44 1.59
N GLY A 626 -19.85 29.75 2.06
CA GLY A 626 -21.05 28.98 1.80
C GLY A 626 -22.04 28.99 2.96
N TYR A 627 -23.08 28.17 2.84
CA TYR A 627 -24.13 28.03 3.84
C TYR A 627 -24.72 26.62 3.79
N PHE A 628 -25.50 26.28 4.81
CA PHE A 628 -26.37 25.10 4.83
C PHE A 628 -27.83 25.51 4.61
N GLU A 629 -28.57 24.76 3.82
CA GLU A 629 -29.98 24.99 3.50
C GLU A 629 -30.85 23.82 3.94
N ALA A 630 -32.02 24.12 4.50
CA ALA A 630 -33.01 23.14 4.93
C ALA A 630 -33.69 22.45 3.73
N HIS A 631 -33.55 21.14 3.63
CA HIS A 631 -34.19 20.29 2.61
C HIS A 631 -35.55 19.75 3.10
N LYS A 632 -36.46 20.67 3.49
CA LYS A 632 -37.91 20.54 3.77
C LYS A 632 -38.32 21.31 5.02
N ALA A 633 -37.84 20.85 6.18
CA ALA A 633 -38.26 21.40 7.48
C ALA A 633 -37.17 22.35 8.01
N PRO A 634 -37.49 23.63 8.28
CA PRO A 634 -36.56 24.52 8.97
C PRO A 634 -36.37 24.06 10.43
N SER A 635 -35.26 24.49 11.03
CA SER A 635 -35.05 24.30 12.46
C SER A 635 -35.64 25.48 13.24
N ILE A 636 -36.20 25.21 14.41
CA ILE A 636 -36.64 26.26 15.35
C ILE A 636 -35.54 26.43 16.40
N ILE A 637 -35.12 27.67 16.63
CA ILE A 637 -34.14 27.97 17.67
C ILE A 637 -34.81 27.85 19.04
N LYS A 638 -34.28 26.97 19.88
CA LYS A 638 -34.70 26.81 21.27
C LYS A 638 -33.57 27.16 22.22
N GLU A 639 -33.91 27.75 23.35
CA GLU A 639 -32.99 27.94 24.46
C GLU A 639 -33.16 26.79 25.45
N VAL A 640 -32.11 25.98 25.59
CA VAL A 640 -32.08 24.79 26.45
C VAL A 640 -30.92 24.94 27.43
N GLU A 641 -31.22 25.00 28.72
CA GLU A 641 -30.23 25.21 29.79
C GLU A 641 -29.27 26.40 29.55
N GLY A 642 -29.80 27.50 29.00
CA GLY A 642 -29.03 28.73 28.74
C GLY A 642 -28.17 28.70 27.47
N LYS A 643 -28.33 27.69 26.60
CA LYS A 643 -27.75 27.66 25.26
C LYS A 643 -28.85 27.73 24.20
N LYS A 644 -28.69 28.63 23.23
CA LYS A 644 -29.49 28.58 22.00
C LYS A 644 -29.08 27.37 21.18
N SER A 645 -30.03 26.76 20.50
CA SER A 645 -29.81 25.52 19.77
C SER A 645 -30.75 25.36 18.59
N PHE A 646 -30.24 24.76 17.52
CA PHE A 646 -31.05 24.23 16.44
C PHE A 646 -31.78 22.98 16.95
N SER A 647 -33.11 23.00 16.98
CA SER A 647 -33.94 21.85 17.37
C SER A 647 -34.12 20.90 16.17
N PHE A 648 -33.92 19.61 16.43
CA PHE A 648 -34.15 18.52 15.50
C PHE A 648 -35.17 17.52 16.11
N ASP A 649 -36.19 17.15 15.36
CA ASP A 649 -37.21 16.14 15.70
C ASP A 649 -37.14 14.90 14.79
N GLY A 650 -36.06 14.78 14.02
CA GLY A 650 -35.85 13.75 13.02
C GLY A 650 -36.31 14.12 11.61
N HIS A 651 -36.96 15.27 11.42
CA HIS A 651 -37.38 15.76 10.10
C HIS A 651 -36.51 16.87 9.52
N GLN A 652 -35.75 17.60 10.34
CA GLN A 652 -34.87 18.67 9.88
C GLN A 652 -33.59 18.08 9.28
N VAL A 653 -33.33 18.46 8.04
CA VAL A 653 -32.17 18.02 7.28
C VAL A 653 -31.60 19.25 6.60
N PHE A 654 -30.33 19.51 6.80
CA PHE A 654 -29.64 20.60 6.12
C PHE A 654 -28.54 20.04 5.23
N GLN A 655 -28.30 20.69 4.09
CA GLN A 655 -27.22 20.35 3.18
C GLN A 655 -26.40 21.60 2.86
N SER A 656 -25.08 21.48 2.85
CA SER A 656 -24.21 22.58 2.42
C SER A 656 -24.31 22.84 0.92
N ASN A 657 -24.11 24.10 0.51
CA ASN A 657 -23.91 24.46 -0.91
C ASN A 657 -22.42 24.45 -1.32
N PHE A 658 -21.54 24.06 -0.41
CA PHE A 658 -20.10 23.95 -0.60
C PHE A 658 -19.64 22.50 -0.43
N SER A 659 -18.56 22.16 -1.12
CA SER A 659 -17.91 20.85 -1.04
C SER A 659 -16.84 20.80 0.04
N LEU A 660 -16.54 19.60 0.55
CA LEU A 660 -15.45 19.41 1.48
C LEU A 660 -14.11 19.72 0.77
N PRO A 661 -13.23 20.56 1.34
CA PRO A 661 -11.94 20.88 0.73
C PRO A 661 -11.07 19.65 0.43
N ALA A 662 -10.32 19.70 -0.67
CA ALA A 662 -9.39 18.63 -1.05
C ALA A 662 -8.28 18.38 -0.01
N THR A 663 -8.06 19.32 0.92
CA THR A 663 -7.10 19.21 2.03
C THR A 663 -7.51 18.19 3.09
N LEU A 664 -8.78 17.75 3.12
CA LEU A 664 -9.30 16.73 4.02
C LEU A 664 -9.34 15.31 3.42
N LEU A 665 -8.87 15.14 2.18
CA LEU A 665 -8.87 13.85 1.50
C LEU A 665 -7.82 12.89 2.06
N ASP A 666 -7.96 11.61 1.69
CA ASP A 666 -7.05 10.54 2.06
C ASP A 666 -6.95 10.40 3.58
N ASN A 667 -5.75 10.54 4.13
CA ASN A 667 -5.45 10.35 5.54
C ASN A 667 -5.18 11.69 6.26
N ALA A 668 -5.74 12.78 5.75
CA ALA A 668 -5.47 14.12 6.23
C ALA A 668 -5.82 14.31 7.73
N PRO A 669 -4.97 14.99 8.51
CA PRO A 669 -5.32 15.38 9.87
C PRO A 669 -6.53 16.31 9.92
N TYR A 670 -7.38 16.15 10.93
CA TYR A 670 -8.57 16.99 11.12
C TYR A 670 -8.91 17.16 12.60
N THR A 671 -9.75 18.16 12.90
CA THR A 671 -10.34 18.34 14.22
C THR A 671 -11.81 18.66 14.09
N LEU A 672 -12.65 18.09 14.94
CA LEU A 672 -14.08 18.33 15.03
C LEU A 672 -14.46 18.74 16.45
N GLU A 673 -15.33 19.75 16.57
CA GLU A 673 -15.90 20.20 17.85
C GLU A 673 -17.41 20.37 17.72
N ALA A 674 -18.18 19.84 18.67
CA ALA A 674 -19.62 20.01 18.70
C ALA A 674 -20.17 20.16 20.14
N TRP A 675 -21.27 20.90 20.26
CA TRP A 675 -22.09 20.97 21.47
C TRP A 675 -23.48 20.44 21.17
N ILE A 676 -23.81 19.29 21.76
CA ILE A 676 -25.01 18.49 21.44
C ILE A 676 -25.75 18.15 22.73
N LEU A 677 -27.08 18.08 22.66
CA LEU A 677 -27.95 17.55 23.72
C LEU A 677 -29.07 16.74 23.08
N ASN A 678 -29.33 15.53 23.57
CA ASN A 678 -30.52 14.75 23.22
C ASN A 678 -31.33 14.48 24.49
N ASP A 679 -32.64 14.68 24.43
CA ASP A 679 -33.55 14.34 25.55
C ASP A 679 -33.55 12.82 25.78
N SER A 680 -33.44 12.05 24.70
CA SER A 680 -33.18 10.61 24.71
C SER A 680 -32.23 10.25 23.59
N ILE A 681 -31.26 9.38 23.84
CA ILE A 681 -30.26 8.98 22.85
C ILE A 681 -30.63 7.61 22.27
N ALA A 682 -30.87 7.54 20.96
CA ALA A 682 -31.14 6.30 20.25
C ALA A 682 -29.86 5.50 19.98
N GLU A 683 -29.96 4.34 19.33
CA GLU A 683 -28.79 3.50 19.05
C GLU A 683 -27.77 4.21 18.14
N ASN A 684 -28.25 4.83 17.06
CA ASN A 684 -27.45 5.64 16.14
C ASN A 684 -28.25 6.88 15.71
N GLU A 685 -27.70 8.07 15.93
CA GLU A 685 -28.28 9.34 15.49
C GLU A 685 -27.18 10.20 14.84
N CYS A 686 -27.28 10.46 13.54
CA CYS A 686 -26.26 11.18 12.80
C CYS A 686 -26.47 12.70 12.92
N VAL A 687 -25.58 13.37 13.64
CA VAL A 687 -25.62 14.83 13.81
C VAL A 687 -25.12 15.51 12.54
N ALA A 688 -23.97 15.05 12.01
CA ALA A 688 -23.35 15.58 10.81
C ALA A 688 -22.58 14.49 10.05
N ASP A 689 -22.83 14.40 8.75
CA ASP A 689 -22.11 13.53 7.83
C ASP A 689 -21.34 14.42 6.84
N PHE A 690 -20.01 14.41 6.95
CA PHE A 690 -19.14 15.29 6.16
C PHE A 690 -18.80 14.70 4.78
N THR A 691 -19.07 13.42 4.57
CA THR A 691 -18.61 12.64 3.42
C THR A 691 -19.73 11.79 2.87
N THR A 692 -19.96 11.83 1.55
CA THR A 692 -21.00 11.01 0.92
C THR A 692 -20.59 9.57 0.62
N SER A 693 -19.36 9.15 0.99
CA SER A 693 -18.91 7.77 0.74
C SER A 693 -19.65 6.75 1.61
N HIS A 694 -19.73 5.52 1.10
CA HIS A 694 -20.23 4.35 1.81
C HIS A 694 -19.17 3.27 2.01
N ASP A 695 -17.96 3.49 1.53
CA ASP A 695 -16.88 2.53 1.63
C ASP A 695 -16.14 2.66 2.98
N GLU A 696 -15.47 1.57 3.35
CA GLU A 696 -14.77 1.40 4.63
C GLU A 696 -13.63 2.43 4.78
N LEU A 697 -13.60 3.11 5.94
CA LEU A 697 -12.60 4.12 6.33
C LEU A 697 -12.62 5.42 5.51
N GLU A 698 -13.62 5.60 4.64
CA GLU A 698 -13.74 6.78 3.78
C GLU A 698 -14.67 7.87 4.33
N LYS A 699 -15.19 7.65 5.54
CA LYS A 699 -16.27 8.45 6.13
C LYS A 699 -15.80 9.30 7.31
N ILE A 700 -16.33 10.51 7.46
CA ILE A 700 -16.28 11.29 8.72
C ILE A 700 -17.73 11.59 9.08
N MET A 701 -18.28 10.84 10.02
CA MET A 701 -19.68 10.98 10.44
C MET A 701 -19.76 11.09 11.95
N LEU A 702 -20.17 12.28 12.42
CA LEU A 702 -20.44 12.56 13.82
C LEU A 702 -21.79 11.96 14.21
N VAL A 703 -21.74 10.99 15.12
CA VAL A 703 -22.90 10.29 15.65
C VAL A 703 -23.09 10.68 17.12
N ASN A 704 -24.33 10.71 17.58
CA ASN A 704 -24.65 10.80 19.00
C ASN A 704 -25.60 9.66 19.38
N GLY A 705 -25.06 8.47 19.57
CA GLY A 705 -25.82 7.22 19.71
C GLY A 705 -25.25 6.26 20.76
N THR A 706 -26.07 5.32 21.23
CA THR A 706 -25.69 4.37 22.28
C THR A 706 -24.94 3.13 21.78
N GLU A 707 -24.76 2.94 20.47
CA GLU A 707 -23.99 1.82 19.91
C GLU A 707 -22.53 1.91 20.40
N PRO A 708 -22.04 0.94 21.19
CA PRO A 708 -20.72 1.00 21.80
C PRO A 708 -19.56 0.99 20.80
N ARG A 709 -19.78 0.52 19.56
CA ARG A 709 -18.73 0.45 18.53
C ARG A 709 -18.57 1.76 17.77
N CYS A 710 -19.65 2.45 17.40
CA CYS A 710 -19.61 3.57 16.47
C CYS A 710 -20.53 4.75 16.81
N GLY A 711 -21.08 4.78 18.03
CA GLY A 711 -22.07 5.77 18.47
C GLY A 711 -21.56 7.20 18.69
N VAL A 712 -20.28 7.51 18.42
CA VAL A 712 -19.72 8.87 18.54
C VAL A 712 -19.10 9.34 17.23
N ILE A 713 -18.25 8.52 16.62
CA ILE A 713 -17.64 8.78 15.31
C ILE A 713 -17.64 7.48 14.52
N ASN A 714 -17.99 7.59 13.24
CA ASN A 714 -18.13 6.44 12.37
C ASN A 714 -17.45 6.72 11.03
N HIS A 715 -16.58 5.80 10.64
CA HIS A 715 -15.80 5.78 9.42
C HIS A 715 -16.21 4.64 8.49
N TYR A 716 -17.23 3.84 8.86
CA TYR A 716 -17.52 2.51 8.34
C TYR A 716 -16.32 1.55 8.46
N GLY A 717 -15.46 1.77 9.46
CA GLY A 717 -14.27 0.98 9.73
C GLY A 717 -14.49 -0.19 10.70
N TRP A 718 -15.74 -0.48 11.06
CA TRP A 718 -16.16 -1.52 12.00
C TRP A 718 -15.46 -1.45 13.37
N TYR A 719 -14.26 -2.01 13.49
CA TYR A 719 -13.44 -1.92 14.70
C TYR A 719 -12.77 -0.56 14.87
N GLU A 720 -12.63 0.22 13.80
CA GLU A 720 -11.95 1.53 13.86
C GLU A 720 -12.87 2.66 14.31
N ASP A 721 -14.18 2.51 14.16
CA ASP A 721 -15.19 3.48 14.64
C ASP A 721 -15.14 3.67 16.17
N ALA A 722 -15.60 4.79 16.72
CA ALA A 722 -15.66 4.98 18.18
C ALA A 722 -17.08 5.18 18.69
N GLY A 723 -17.42 4.46 19.76
CA GLY A 723 -18.61 4.65 20.58
C GLY A 723 -18.27 4.89 22.05
N TYR A 724 -19.29 5.18 22.86
CA TYR A 724 -19.13 5.37 24.30
C TYR A 724 -20.13 4.51 25.08
N LYS A 725 -19.62 3.58 25.89
CA LYS A 725 -20.45 2.62 26.65
C LYS A 725 -21.45 3.28 27.61
N ASP A 726 -21.12 4.46 28.14
CA ASP A 726 -21.92 5.17 29.14
C ASP A 726 -22.75 6.30 28.49
N MET A 727 -22.91 6.28 27.15
CA MET A 727 -23.61 7.33 26.40
C MET A 727 -25.02 7.60 26.93
N LYS A 728 -25.75 6.55 27.36
CA LYS A 728 -27.10 6.68 27.94
C LYS A 728 -27.15 7.60 29.17
N GLU A 729 -26.06 7.72 29.92
CA GLU A 729 -26.00 8.58 31.11
C GLU A 729 -25.91 10.08 30.77
N LEU A 730 -25.67 10.39 29.50
CA LEU A 730 -25.55 11.74 28.96
C LEU A 730 -26.86 12.27 28.34
N ALA A 731 -27.94 11.48 28.37
CA ALA A 731 -29.28 11.97 28.03
C ALA A 731 -29.67 13.16 28.93
N ASP A 732 -30.42 14.10 28.37
CA ASP A 732 -30.84 15.35 29.02
C ASP A 732 -29.68 16.24 29.50
N LYS A 733 -28.46 16.08 28.95
CA LYS A 733 -27.28 16.88 29.34
C LYS A 733 -26.55 17.39 28.11
N TRP A 734 -26.01 18.60 28.22
CA TRP A 734 -25.08 19.12 27.22
C TRP A 734 -23.79 18.29 27.15
N GLN A 735 -23.39 17.96 25.94
CA GLN A 735 -22.22 17.17 25.61
C GLN A 735 -21.30 18.02 24.74
N HIS A 736 -20.08 18.26 25.22
CA HIS A 736 -19.00 18.81 24.42
C HIS A 736 -18.22 17.67 23.81
N ILE A 737 -18.42 17.42 22.52
CA ILE A 737 -17.68 16.41 21.76
C ILE A 737 -16.49 17.10 21.08
N TYR A 738 -15.30 16.55 21.26
CA TYR A 738 -14.08 17.03 20.63
C TYR A 738 -13.30 15.84 20.08
N ILE A 739 -13.03 15.84 18.78
CA ILE A 739 -12.32 14.76 18.08
C ILE A 739 -11.14 15.37 17.37
N CYS A 740 -9.95 14.78 17.52
CA CYS A 740 -8.76 15.21 16.79
C CYS A 740 -8.00 14.00 16.26
N PHE A 741 -7.66 14.05 14.98
CA PHE A 741 -6.90 13.03 14.26
C PHE A 741 -5.63 13.65 13.68
N ASP A 742 -4.47 13.06 13.98
CA ASP A 742 -3.16 13.59 13.56
C ASP A 742 -2.60 12.96 12.27
N GLY A 743 -3.38 12.09 11.61
CA GLY A 743 -2.92 11.27 10.49
C GLY A 743 -2.47 9.86 10.92
N ARG A 744 -2.51 9.52 12.21
CA ARG A 744 -2.30 8.17 12.73
C ARG A 744 -3.21 7.88 13.92
N ILE A 745 -3.23 8.75 14.91
CA ILE A 745 -3.99 8.57 16.15
C ILE A 745 -5.23 9.45 16.14
N GLU A 746 -6.40 8.82 16.24
CA GLU A 746 -7.67 9.50 16.51
C GLU A 746 -7.99 9.48 17.99
N GLN A 747 -8.21 10.66 18.56
CA GLN A 747 -8.63 10.83 19.95
C GLN A 747 -10.02 11.45 20.01
N VAL A 748 -10.91 10.81 20.77
CA VAL A 748 -12.28 11.26 20.99
C VAL A 748 -12.45 11.65 22.45
N TYR A 749 -12.97 12.85 22.68
CA TYR A 749 -13.25 13.39 24.00
C TYR A 749 -14.73 13.76 24.13
N ILE A 750 -15.30 13.47 25.30
CA ILE A 750 -16.64 13.94 25.69
C ILE A 750 -16.51 14.68 27.02
N ASN A 751 -16.97 15.93 27.06
CA ASN A 751 -16.88 16.81 28.24
C ASN A 751 -15.46 16.90 28.82
N GLY A 752 -14.45 16.97 27.94
CA GLY A 752 -13.02 17.03 28.28
C GLY A 752 -12.39 15.70 28.73
N LYS A 753 -13.17 14.61 28.82
CA LYS A 753 -12.67 13.27 29.16
C LYS A 753 -12.37 12.47 27.89
N LEU A 754 -11.17 11.91 27.78
CA LEU A 754 -10.80 10.97 26.71
C LEU A 754 -11.66 9.69 26.83
N ILE A 755 -12.38 9.34 25.76
CA ILE A 755 -13.22 8.14 25.71
C ILE A 755 -12.66 7.07 24.78
N SER A 756 -11.93 7.46 23.73
CA SER A 756 -11.29 6.56 22.76
C SER A 756 -10.00 7.17 22.24
N GLU A 757 -9.00 6.32 22.03
CA GLU A 757 -7.73 6.62 21.35
C GLU A 757 -7.38 5.41 20.49
N LYS A 758 -7.20 5.60 19.17
CA LYS A 758 -6.95 4.51 18.23
C LYS A 758 -5.95 4.89 17.15
N ASP A 759 -5.15 3.90 16.77
CA ASP A 759 -4.29 3.94 15.59
C ASP A 759 -5.11 3.52 14.38
N ILE A 760 -5.46 4.49 13.55
CA ILE A 760 -6.35 4.32 12.40
C ILE A 760 -5.72 4.97 11.17
N GLN A 761 -6.16 4.51 10.00
CA GLN A 761 -5.85 5.15 8.74
C GLN A 761 -7.12 5.39 7.95
N LEU A 762 -7.34 6.64 7.55
CA LEU A 762 -8.51 7.05 6.79
C LEU A 762 -8.18 7.16 5.29
N LEU A 763 -9.24 7.07 4.49
CA LEU A 763 -9.19 7.13 3.03
C LEU A 763 -10.28 8.07 2.48
N ILE A 764 -10.41 9.24 3.10
CA ILE A 764 -11.50 10.17 2.85
C ILE A 764 -11.58 10.55 1.36
N LYS A 765 -12.79 10.45 0.81
CA LYS A 765 -13.07 10.77 -0.59
C LYS A 765 -13.63 12.17 -0.80
N PRO A 766 -13.54 12.69 -2.04
CA PRO A 766 -14.21 13.93 -2.40
C PRO A 766 -15.71 13.86 -2.06
N SER A 767 -16.16 14.82 -1.26
CA SER A 767 -17.56 14.99 -0.91
C SER A 767 -18.09 16.30 -1.47
N GLN A 768 -19.20 16.22 -2.23
CA GLN A 768 -19.79 17.39 -2.87
C GLN A 768 -20.51 18.31 -1.88
N TYR A 769 -20.92 17.79 -0.73
CA TYR A 769 -21.66 18.50 0.30
C TYR A 769 -21.51 17.82 1.67
N VAL A 770 -21.92 18.53 2.71
CA VAL A 770 -22.06 18.06 4.10
C VAL A 770 -23.54 18.01 4.44
N THR A 771 -23.97 16.96 5.14
CA THR A 771 -25.36 16.78 5.59
C THR A 771 -25.45 16.93 7.10
N LEU A 772 -26.47 17.63 7.59
CA LEU A 772 -26.80 17.73 9.02
C LEU A 772 -28.18 17.12 9.30
N GLY A 773 -28.32 16.50 10.48
CA GLY A 773 -29.59 15.97 10.98
C GLY A 773 -29.91 14.53 10.55
N ARG A 774 -29.09 13.93 9.68
CA ARG A 774 -29.08 12.51 9.28
C ARG A 774 -27.84 12.22 8.42
N ASN A 775 -27.60 10.95 8.08
CA ASN A 775 -26.51 10.60 7.17
C ASN A 775 -26.87 10.83 5.68
N ALA A 776 -25.86 10.81 4.82
CA ALA A 776 -26.02 11.01 3.37
C ALA A 776 -26.95 9.95 2.73
N GLU A 777 -27.00 8.74 3.30
CA GLU A 777 -27.86 7.62 2.89
C GLU A 777 -29.30 7.72 3.42
N HIS A 778 -29.66 8.84 4.05
CA HIS A 778 -31.00 9.14 4.56
C HIS A 778 -31.46 8.30 5.76
N ASN A 779 -30.52 7.69 6.48
CA ASN A 779 -30.72 6.94 7.72
C ASN A 779 -30.25 7.71 8.96
N TRP A 780 -30.50 7.14 10.14
CA TRP A 780 -30.08 7.65 11.46
C TRP A 780 -30.48 9.11 11.69
N PRO A 781 -31.80 9.42 11.65
CA PRO A 781 -32.28 10.77 11.91
C PRO A 781 -31.87 11.23 13.30
N PHE A 782 -31.43 12.47 13.41
CA PHE A 782 -31.05 13.08 14.68
C PHE A 782 -32.25 13.72 15.37
N THR A 783 -32.40 13.45 16.67
CA THR A 783 -33.43 14.04 17.52
C THR A 783 -32.76 14.71 18.73
N GLY A 784 -32.87 16.03 18.84
CA GLY A 784 -32.19 16.77 19.91
C GLY A 784 -31.87 18.21 19.53
N TYR A 785 -30.77 18.69 20.10
CA TYR A 785 -30.35 20.09 20.06
C TYR A 785 -28.88 20.18 19.69
N LEU A 786 -28.59 20.95 18.64
CA LEU A 786 -27.23 21.30 18.24
C LEU A 786 -26.99 22.77 18.54
N HIS A 787 -26.08 23.08 19.46
CA HIS A 787 -25.70 24.47 19.75
C HIS A 787 -24.66 24.99 18.74
N SER A 788 -23.62 24.20 18.49
CA SER A 788 -22.55 24.57 17.54
C SER A 788 -21.86 23.34 16.97
N LEU A 789 -21.34 23.46 15.75
CA LEU A 789 -20.52 22.45 15.07
C LEU A 789 -19.36 23.13 14.35
N LYS A 790 -18.15 22.59 14.50
CA LYS A 790 -16.95 23.04 13.80
C LYS A 790 -16.13 21.88 13.27
N LEU A 791 -15.48 22.09 12.13
CA LEU A 791 -14.50 21.19 11.52
C LEU A 791 -13.30 22.00 11.04
N TRP A 792 -12.10 21.57 11.37
CA TRP A 792 -10.84 22.10 10.85
C TRP A 792 -10.13 21.05 10.01
N ASP A 793 -9.46 21.48 8.94
CA ASP A 793 -8.53 20.65 8.16
C ASP A 793 -7.11 20.60 8.77
N GLU A 794 -7.09 20.63 10.10
CA GLU A 794 -5.88 20.67 10.91
C GLU A 794 -6.07 19.84 12.17
N TYR A 795 -4.99 19.20 12.62
CA TYR A 795 -4.91 18.64 13.95
C TYR A 795 -4.72 19.75 14.99
N ILE A 796 -5.67 19.85 15.92
CA ILE A 796 -5.67 20.80 17.03
C ILE A 796 -5.90 19.96 18.30
N PRO A 797 -4.86 19.72 19.13
CA PRO A 797 -5.03 18.95 20.35
C PRO A 797 -5.91 19.71 21.34
N ILE A 798 -6.76 18.98 22.08
CA ILE A 798 -7.53 19.56 23.18
C ILE A 798 -6.57 20.15 24.23
N LYS A 799 -6.78 21.41 24.59
CA LYS A 799 -6.02 22.05 25.67
C LYS A 799 -6.47 21.43 27.00
N LYS A 800 -5.57 20.68 27.64
CA LYS A 800 -5.79 20.07 28.95
C LYS A 800 -5.89 21.11 30.07
#